data_AF-A0A353A2M0-F1
#
_entry.id   AF-A0A353A2M0-F1
#
_cell.length_a   1.000
_cell.length_b   1.000
_cell.length_c   1.000
_cell.angle_alpha   90.00
_cell.angle_beta   90.00
_cell.angle_gamma   90.00
#
_symmetry.space_group_name_H-M   'P 1'
#
loop_
_entity.id
_entity.type
_entity.pdbx_description
1 polymer ?
#
loop_
_entity_poly.entity_id
_entity_poly.type
_entity_poly.pdbx_seq_one_letter_code
_entity_poly.pdbx_strand_id
1 'polypeptide(L)'
;MKNFKTVDTVMGWVAFAIAAFTYCSTIEPTASFWDCPEFITTGYKLEVGHPPGAPFFMLTANLFTQLVSDPTQVARMVNTMSALFSAACIMFLFWSISHLVRRLVGQDGQVSTLAQAITVEASAMTGALVYTFSDPFWFSAVEGEVYAYSSLFTAVVFWLMLKWESHADEAHSDRWLILIAYLTGLSIGVHLLNLLCVPALVLVFYYRKCKRATMKGALLALLGSFVLVAAVLYGIVPGIVKVGGWFELLFVNHLNCPFNTGLIIYIFVLVATVLWALYETTRQTSRVRMNLSFLLSVAMLGIPFYGYGLTSGVVGVLVLAAGYFALRWRRKLAYMVTARMMNTSLLCMLMIMIGYSSYAVIVIRSSANTPMDQNSPEDIFTLGTYLGREQYGDRPLFYGQAYTSQVQLRVEGKYCVPVSKQGAPVYQRKEKASAGEPDRYEVQRHDIKYVYQQNMLFPRMYSEAHTQAYESWMGGVKGTTKTYERCGDMVQVKTPTMLENLRFFLSYQVNFMYWRYFMWNFAGRQNDLQGNGEWEHGNWISGIPFLDNLRLGDQSKLPTELRENKGHNVFYCLPLILGLMGMLWQLFRSDGQDGREGEKQFGIVFLLFFMTGLAIVIYLNQTPMQPRERDYAYAGSFYAFAIWVGMGVAAVAEWLRRVLRHDVACAIVSCLCLLVPVQMASQTWDDHDRSGRYTCRDFGMNYLNSLDQTHAPIVFTNGDNDTFPLWYCQETEGIRTDARVCNLSYLQTDWYI
;
A
#
# COMPACT_ATOMS: atom_id res chain seq x y z
N MET A 1 13.96 17.43 -32.25
CA MET A 1 13.43 18.77 -31.89
C MET A 1 14.23 19.39 -30.74
N LYS A 2 14.77 20.61 -30.93
CA LYS A 2 15.56 21.32 -29.90
C LYS A 2 14.78 21.59 -28.60
N ASN A 3 13.44 21.71 -28.66
CA ASN A 3 12.58 22.11 -27.54
C ASN A 3 11.70 20.99 -26.96
N PHE A 4 11.90 19.72 -27.33
CA PHE A 4 11.02 18.63 -26.87
C PHE A 4 10.93 18.54 -25.34
N LYS A 5 12.06 18.65 -24.64
CA LYS A 5 12.11 18.61 -23.16
C LYS A 5 11.22 19.69 -22.51
N THR A 6 11.21 20.89 -23.08
CA THR A 6 10.36 21.98 -22.58
C THR A 6 8.89 21.67 -22.80
N VAL A 7 8.53 21.15 -23.98
CA VAL A 7 7.16 20.73 -24.30
C VAL A 7 6.70 19.62 -23.34
N ASP A 8 7.47 18.55 -23.19
CA ASP A 8 7.22 17.42 -22.28
C ASP A 8 7.02 17.88 -20.82
N THR A 9 7.81 18.88 -20.39
CA THR A 9 7.67 19.46 -19.06
C THR A 9 6.35 20.23 -18.91
N VAL A 10 6.00 21.06 -19.90
CA VAL A 10 4.75 21.84 -19.90
C VAL A 10 3.54 20.91 -19.98
N MET A 11 3.58 19.88 -20.83
CA MET A 11 2.47 18.94 -21.00
C MET A 11 2.21 18.12 -19.73
N GLY A 12 3.24 17.79 -18.94
CA GLY A 12 3.06 17.22 -17.61
C GLY A 12 2.30 18.15 -16.65
N TRP A 13 2.61 19.46 -16.67
CA TRP A 13 1.84 20.46 -15.92
C TRP A 13 0.43 20.68 -16.45
N VAL A 14 0.20 20.49 -17.75
CA VAL A 14 -1.16 20.49 -18.32
C VAL A 14 -1.94 19.28 -17.80
N ALA A 15 -1.33 18.09 -17.76
CA ALA A 15 -1.95 16.90 -17.16
C ALA A 15 -2.27 17.12 -15.68
N PHE A 16 -1.35 17.74 -14.93
CA PHE A 16 -1.60 18.19 -13.55
C PHE A 16 -2.81 19.13 -13.47
N ALA A 17 -2.86 20.16 -14.30
CA ALA A 17 -3.93 21.17 -14.26
C ALA A 17 -5.31 20.57 -14.59
N ILE A 18 -5.38 19.65 -15.56
CA ILE A 18 -6.61 18.92 -15.89
C ILE A 18 -7.06 18.09 -14.69
N ALA A 19 -6.17 17.26 -14.14
CA ALA A 19 -6.50 16.40 -12.99
C ALA A 19 -6.86 17.23 -11.74
N ALA A 20 -6.12 18.30 -11.46
CA ALA A 20 -6.38 19.20 -10.34
C ALA A 20 -7.74 19.88 -10.49
N PHE A 21 -8.09 20.36 -11.70
CA PHE A 21 -9.41 20.93 -11.96
C PHE A 21 -10.50 19.89 -11.73
N THR A 22 -10.38 18.70 -12.33
CA THR A 22 -11.32 17.59 -12.17
C THR A 22 -11.56 17.33 -10.69
N TYR A 23 -10.52 16.94 -9.95
CA TYR A 23 -10.68 16.52 -8.55
C TYR A 23 -11.13 17.67 -7.65
N CYS A 24 -10.54 18.87 -7.75
CA CYS A 24 -10.93 20.01 -6.93
C CYS A 24 -12.37 20.49 -7.22
N SER A 25 -12.88 20.30 -8.44
CA SER A 25 -14.26 20.65 -8.78
C SER A 25 -15.28 19.63 -8.26
N THR A 26 -14.84 18.40 -8.01
CA THR A 26 -15.71 17.28 -7.57
C THR A 26 -15.48 16.84 -6.12
N ILE A 27 -14.64 17.55 -5.33
CA ILE A 27 -14.37 17.18 -3.93
C ILE A 27 -15.64 17.16 -3.08
N GLU A 28 -15.66 16.26 -2.10
CA GLU A 28 -16.65 16.33 -1.04
C GLU A 28 -16.41 17.59 -0.20
N PRO A 29 -17.42 18.43 0.07
CA PRO A 29 -17.26 19.68 0.82
C PRO A 29 -16.96 19.46 2.31
N THR A 30 -17.32 18.29 2.85
CA THR A 30 -17.13 17.90 4.26
C THR A 30 -16.41 16.56 4.36
N ALA A 31 -16.39 15.94 5.55
CA ALA A 31 -15.92 14.56 5.68
C ALA A 31 -16.83 13.59 4.92
N SER A 32 -16.23 12.58 4.30
CA SER A 32 -16.92 11.39 3.75
C SER A 32 -17.09 10.33 4.85
N PHE A 33 -17.92 9.30 4.63
CA PHE A 33 -17.98 8.14 5.53
C PHE A 33 -16.65 7.36 5.58
N TRP A 34 -16.60 6.30 6.39
CA TRP A 34 -15.41 5.47 6.61
C TRP A 34 -14.32 6.22 7.38
N ASP A 35 -13.04 5.99 7.06
CA ASP A 35 -11.89 6.51 7.78
C ASP A 35 -11.66 8.03 7.54
N CYS A 36 -12.33 8.64 6.57
CA CYS A 36 -12.13 10.05 6.22
C CYS A 36 -12.34 11.04 7.40
N PRO A 37 -13.41 10.95 8.22
CA PRO A 37 -13.61 11.87 9.34
C PRO A 37 -12.51 11.72 10.40
N GLU A 38 -12.01 10.50 10.60
CA GLU A 38 -10.89 10.21 11.50
C GLU A 38 -9.58 10.79 10.95
N PHE A 39 -9.26 10.57 9.67
CA PHE A 39 -8.08 11.15 9.03
C PHE A 39 -8.09 12.69 9.03
N ILE A 40 -9.25 13.31 8.82
CA ILE A 40 -9.40 14.77 8.90
C ILE A 40 -9.14 15.25 10.34
N THR A 41 -9.74 14.59 11.32
CA THR A 41 -9.60 14.95 12.75
C THR A 41 -8.17 14.79 13.23
N THR A 42 -7.55 13.65 12.93
CA THR A 42 -6.15 13.36 13.26
C THR A 42 -5.20 14.31 12.55
N GLY A 43 -5.47 14.71 11.30
CA GLY A 43 -4.72 15.76 10.62
C GLY A 43 -4.87 17.15 11.26
N TYR A 44 -6.09 17.54 11.65
CA TYR A 44 -6.36 18.85 12.21
C TYR A 44 -5.77 19.04 13.61
N LYS A 45 -6.04 18.10 14.52
CA LYS A 45 -5.65 18.18 15.94
C LYS A 45 -4.42 17.34 16.31
N LEU A 46 -3.81 16.65 15.34
CA LEU A 46 -2.70 15.71 15.57
C LEU A 46 -3.08 14.65 16.61
N GLU A 47 -4.28 14.10 16.50
CA GLU A 47 -4.79 13.02 17.34
C GLU A 47 -4.35 11.65 16.78
N VAL A 48 -4.42 10.59 17.58
CA VAL A 48 -3.94 9.26 17.17
C VAL A 48 -5.11 8.41 16.68
N GLY A 49 -5.18 8.23 15.35
CA GLY A 49 -6.16 7.38 14.68
C GLY A 49 -5.80 5.90 14.73
N HIS A 50 -6.61 5.07 14.08
CA HIS A 50 -6.41 3.63 14.08
C HIS A 50 -5.08 3.20 13.40
N PRO A 51 -4.48 2.06 13.80
CA PRO A 51 -3.18 1.66 13.30
C PRO A 51 -3.16 1.37 11.79
N PRO A 52 -2.11 1.82 11.06
CA PRO A 52 -0.83 2.33 11.58
C PRO A 52 -0.77 3.87 11.73
N GLY A 53 -1.88 4.59 11.74
CA GLY A 53 -1.93 6.02 12.11
C GLY A 53 -1.48 7.04 11.07
N ALA A 54 -0.77 6.61 10.01
CA ALA A 54 -0.36 7.46 8.88
C ALA A 54 0.23 8.85 9.29
N PRO A 55 1.23 8.91 10.18
CA PRO A 55 1.71 10.17 10.76
C PRO A 55 2.24 11.19 9.76
N PHE A 56 2.80 10.75 8.63
CA PHE A 56 3.25 11.69 7.61
C PHE A 56 2.07 12.35 6.90
N PHE A 57 0.98 11.61 6.67
CA PHE A 57 -0.28 12.19 6.19
C PHE A 57 -0.83 13.19 7.21
N MET A 58 -0.84 12.86 8.51
CA MET A 58 -1.31 13.77 9.56
C MET A 58 -0.56 15.10 9.56
N LEU A 59 0.78 15.06 9.51
CA LEU A 59 1.63 16.26 9.49
C LEU A 59 1.35 17.17 8.30
N THR A 60 1.13 16.57 7.12
CA THR A 60 0.83 17.34 5.92
C THR A 60 -0.60 17.84 5.90
N ALA A 61 -1.57 17.03 6.36
CA ALA A 61 -2.95 17.47 6.52
C ALA A 61 -3.01 18.67 7.46
N ASN A 62 -2.27 18.63 8.57
CA ASN A 62 -2.15 19.73 9.52
C ASN A 62 -1.65 21.03 8.87
N LEU A 63 -0.68 20.96 7.96
CA LEU A 63 -0.22 22.14 7.22
C LEU A 63 -1.36 22.73 6.37
N PHE A 64 -2.15 21.88 5.72
CA PHE A 64 -3.29 22.31 4.92
C PHE A 64 -4.41 22.91 5.79
N THR A 65 -4.73 22.30 6.93
CA THR A 65 -5.79 22.83 7.83
C THR A 65 -5.46 24.23 8.35
N GLN A 66 -4.18 24.61 8.48
CA GLN A 66 -3.76 25.96 8.87
C GLN A 66 -4.04 27.04 7.82
N LEU A 67 -4.43 26.68 6.60
CA LEU A 67 -4.81 27.63 5.54
C LEU A 67 -6.23 28.20 5.73
N VAL A 68 -6.98 27.70 6.71
CA VAL A 68 -8.32 28.17 7.06
C VAL A 68 -8.41 28.46 8.56
N SER A 69 -9.23 29.45 8.92
CA SER A 69 -9.53 29.77 10.32
C SER A 69 -10.90 29.24 10.77
N ASP A 70 -11.78 28.91 9.82
CA ASP A 70 -13.11 28.36 10.07
C ASP A 70 -13.03 26.83 10.13
N PRO A 71 -13.36 26.20 11.28
CA PRO A 71 -13.33 24.76 11.44
C PRO A 71 -14.19 24.00 10.42
N THR A 72 -15.29 24.59 9.94
CA THR A 72 -16.16 23.92 8.96
C THR A 72 -15.52 23.80 7.57
N GLN A 73 -14.39 24.49 7.32
CA GLN A 73 -13.63 24.40 6.07
C GLN A 73 -12.44 23.44 6.17
N VAL A 74 -12.16 22.88 7.35
CA VAL A 74 -11.02 21.98 7.59
C VAL A 74 -11.10 20.75 6.70
N ALA A 75 -12.26 20.07 6.68
CA ALA A 75 -12.47 18.90 5.83
C ALA A 75 -12.23 19.20 4.35
N ARG A 76 -12.78 20.29 3.83
CA ARG A 76 -12.57 20.72 2.44
C ARG A 76 -11.09 20.93 2.12
N MET A 77 -10.32 21.48 3.06
CA MET A 77 -8.90 21.74 2.85
C MET A 77 -8.06 20.45 2.84
N VAL A 78 -8.41 19.47 3.68
CA VAL A 78 -7.82 18.12 3.63
C VAL A 78 -8.22 17.38 2.34
N ASN A 79 -9.48 17.47 1.90
CA ASN A 79 -9.92 16.89 0.63
C ASN A 79 -9.21 17.56 -0.57
N THR A 80 -8.96 18.87 -0.50
CA THR A 80 -8.18 19.60 -1.50
C THR A 80 -6.73 19.14 -1.53
N MET A 81 -6.12 18.85 -0.38
CA MET A 81 -4.78 18.23 -0.31
C MET A 81 -4.76 16.92 -1.07
N SER A 82 -5.71 16.01 -0.81
CA SER A 82 -5.84 14.73 -1.54
C SER A 82 -5.96 14.95 -3.05
N ALA A 83 -6.83 15.88 -3.47
CA ALA A 83 -7.04 16.20 -4.88
C ALA A 83 -5.74 16.67 -5.57
N LEU A 84 -5.00 17.59 -4.96
CA LEU A 84 -3.74 18.11 -5.51
C LEU A 84 -2.65 17.03 -5.56
N PHE A 85 -2.61 16.14 -4.58
CA PHE A 85 -1.62 15.07 -4.50
C PHE A 85 -1.90 13.97 -5.53
N SER A 86 -3.18 13.65 -5.75
CA SER A 86 -3.62 12.80 -6.85
C SER A 86 -3.34 13.45 -8.21
N ALA A 87 -3.51 14.77 -8.37
CA ALA A 87 -3.13 15.47 -9.60
C ALA A 87 -1.61 15.42 -9.84
N ALA A 88 -0.79 15.53 -8.80
CA ALA A 88 0.65 15.35 -8.89
C ALA A 88 1.01 13.90 -9.29
N CYS A 89 0.27 12.89 -8.82
CA CYS A 89 0.44 11.50 -9.27
C CYS A 89 0.25 11.39 -10.80
N ILE A 90 -0.79 12.02 -11.36
CA ILE A 90 -1.06 12.05 -12.82
C ILE A 90 0.09 12.71 -13.59
N MET A 91 0.65 13.80 -13.08
CA MET A 91 1.81 14.48 -13.69
C MET A 91 3.04 13.55 -13.77
N PHE A 92 3.34 12.81 -12.70
CA PHE A 92 4.47 11.86 -12.71
C PHE A 92 4.19 10.64 -13.59
N LEU A 93 2.94 10.16 -13.64
CA LEU A 93 2.52 9.13 -14.58
C LEU A 93 2.76 9.58 -16.02
N PHE A 94 2.33 10.79 -16.37
CA PHE A 94 2.56 11.40 -17.67
C PHE A 94 4.04 11.36 -18.05
N TRP A 95 4.93 11.87 -17.20
CA TRP A 95 6.36 11.87 -17.49
C TRP A 95 6.97 10.48 -17.56
N SER A 96 6.47 9.52 -16.78
CA SER A 96 6.89 8.13 -16.87
C SER A 96 6.49 7.50 -18.21
N ILE A 97 5.27 7.72 -18.70
CA ILE A 97 4.83 7.22 -20.00
C ILE A 97 5.63 7.89 -21.12
N SER A 98 5.77 9.21 -21.09
CA SER A 98 6.58 9.96 -22.07
C SER A 98 8.02 9.42 -22.13
N HIS A 99 8.63 9.18 -20.96
CA HIS A 99 9.97 8.60 -20.87
C HIS A 99 10.06 7.21 -21.51
N LEU A 100 9.11 6.31 -21.24
CA LEU A 100 9.13 4.95 -21.77
C LEU A 100 8.87 4.94 -23.28
N VAL A 101 7.85 5.67 -23.74
CA VAL A 101 7.46 5.72 -25.16
C VAL A 101 8.56 6.35 -26.02
N ARG A 102 9.16 7.48 -25.59
CA ARG A 102 10.22 8.13 -26.39
C ARG A 102 11.46 7.26 -26.58
N ARG A 103 11.76 6.35 -25.64
CA ARG A 103 12.88 5.39 -25.77
C ARG A 103 12.63 4.33 -26.82
N LEU A 104 11.37 4.04 -27.13
CA LEU A 104 10.98 3.07 -28.15
C LEU A 104 10.71 3.72 -29.51
N VAL A 105 10.22 4.97 -29.53
CA VAL A 105 9.89 5.68 -30.78
C VAL A 105 11.06 6.51 -31.33
N GLY A 106 11.92 7.05 -30.47
CA GLY A 106 13.07 7.88 -30.84
C GLY A 106 14.38 7.11 -30.91
N GLN A 107 15.28 7.48 -31.84
CA GLN A 107 16.64 6.92 -31.88
C GLN A 107 17.43 7.40 -30.67
N ASP A 108 17.96 6.46 -29.87
CA ASP A 108 18.61 6.74 -28.58
C ASP A 108 17.77 7.63 -27.63
N GLY A 109 16.44 7.52 -27.73
CA GLY A 109 15.50 8.34 -26.96
C GLY A 109 15.38 9.80 -27.42
N GLN A 110 16.00 10.18 -28.53
CA GLN A 110 15.85 11.50 -29.13
C GLN A 110 14.63 11.56 -30.05
N VAL A 111 13.72 12.48 -29.75
CA VAL A 111 12.58 12.81 -30.60
C VAL A 111 13.03 13.80 -31.66
N SER A 112 13.08 13.36 -32.92
CA SER A 112 13.63 14.17 -34.02
C SER A 112 12.56 14.97 -34.75
N THR A 113 11.37 14.41 -34.99
CA THR A 113 10.28 15.03 -35.76
C THR A 113 9.11 15.52 -34.89
N LEU A 114 8.31 16.45 -35.44
CA LEU A 114 7.06 16.91 -34.78
C LEU A 114 6.04 15.78 -34.63
N ALA A 115 5.90 14.92 -35.64
CA ALA A 115 4.98 13.79 -35.58
C ALA A 115 5.36 12.82 -34.45
N GLN A 116 6.66 12.53 -34.27
CA GLN A 116 7.13 11.74 -33.13
C GLN A 116 6.83 12.42 -31.80
N ALA A 117 7.04 13.75 -31.71
CA ALA A 117 6.71 14.51 -30.50
C ALA A 117 5.21 14.37 -30.18
N ILE A 118 4.33 14.62 -31.14
CA ILE A 118 2.87 14.47 -30.96
C ILE A 118 2.52 13.05 -30.52
N THR A 119 3.09 12.02 -31.15
CA THR A 119 2.83 10.63 -30.75
C THR A 119 3.26 10.35 -29.31
N VAL A 120 4.43 10.83 -28.87
CA VAL A 120 4.90 10.65 -27.47
C VAL A 120 3.98 11.39 -26.49
N GLU A 121 3.71 12.67 -26.74
CA GLU A 121 2.91 13.52 -25.83
C GLU A 121 1.46 13.02 -25.76
N ALA A 122 0.85 12.62 -26.88
CA ALA A 122 -0.50 12.07 -26.91
C ALA A 122 -0.58 10.68 -26.25
N SER A 123 0.47 9.85 -26.38
CA SER A 123 0.57 8.59 -25.64
C SER A 123 0.60 8.82 -24.13
N ALA A 124 1.44 9.76 -23.69
CA ALA A 124 1.56 10.13 -22.29
C ALA A 124 0.27 10.72 -21.72
N MET A 125 -0.36 11.64 -22.45
CA MET A 125 -1.61 12.27 -22.04
C MET A 125 -2.77 11.27 -22.02
N THR A 126 -2.89 10.39 -23.01
CA THR A 126 -3.97 9.38 -23.06
C THR A 126 -3.87 8.43 -21.87
N GLY A 127 -2.70 7.86 -21.60
CA GLY A 127 -2.53 6.94 -20.47
C GLY A 127 -2.72 7.64 -19.11
N ALA A 128 -2.19 8.85 -18.94
CA ALA A 128 -2.35 9.62 -17.71
C ALA A 128 -3.81 9.99 -17.44
N LEU A 129 -4.57 10.40 -18.46
CA LEU A 129 -5.98 10.75 -18.32
C LEU A 129 -6.88 9.53 -18.17
N VAL A 130 -6.55 8.38 -18.77
CA VAL A 130 -7.29 7.13 -18.51
C VAL A 130 -7.20 6.75 -17.04
N TYR A 131 -6.04 6.92 -16.39
CA TYR A 131 -5.93 6.71 -14.95
C TYR A 131 -6.63 7.82 -14.14
N THR A 132 -6.63 9.07 -14.65
CA THR A 132 -7.33 10.20 -14.02
C THR A 132 -8.82 9.92 -13.84
N PHE A 133 -9.46 9.32 -14.86
CA PHE A 133 -10.89 9.02 -14.87
C PHE A 133 -11.18 7.55 -14.50
N SER A 134 -10.23 6.87 -13.87
CA SER A 134 -10.40 5.51 -13.37
C SER A 134 -11.13 5.53 -12.01
N ASP A 135 -12.08 4.63 -11.82
CA ASP A 135 -13.10 4.66 -10.76
C ASP A 135 -12.49 4.74 -9.33
N PRO A 136 -11.73 3.74 -8.84
CA PRO A 136 -11.12 3.80 -7.51
C PRO A 136 -10.15 4.97 -7.32
N PHE A 137 -9.49 5.42 -8.39
CA PHE A 137 -8.52 6.51 -8.28
C PHE A 137 -9.20 7.86 -8.12
N TRP A 138 -10.21 8.15 -8.95
CA TRP A 138 -10.97 9.40 -8.82
C TRP A 138 -11.77 9.39 -7.51
N PHE A 139 -12.40 8.28 -7.15
CA PHE A 139 -13.13 8.15 -5.88
C PHE A 139 -12.26 8.51 -4.67
N SER A 140 -11.02 7.99 -4.63
CA SER A 140 -10.06 8.28 -3.56
C SER A 140 -9.44 9.69 -3.65
N ALA A 141 -9.44 10.31 -4.83
CA ALA A 141 -8.85 11.64 -5.04
C ALA A 141 -9.70 12.78 -4.48
N VAL A 142 -11.01 12.55 -4.30
CA VAL A 142 -11.98 13.56 -3.87
C VAL A 142 -12.28 13.56 -2.36
N GLU A 143 -11.57 12.71 -1.60
CA GLU A 143 -11.73 12.55 -0.16
C GLU A 143 -10.39 12.49 0.61
N GLY A 144 -10.43 12.86 1.88
CA GLY A 144 -9.29 12.94 2.79
C GLY A 144 -8.81 11.57 3.28
N GLU A 145 -8.23 10.74 2.42
CA GLU A 145 -7.69 9.41 2.76
C GLU A 145 -6.22 9.22 2.31
N VAL A 146 -5.55 8.20 2.84
CA VAL A 146 -4.13 7.93 2.62
C VAL A 146 -3.76 7.48 1.19
N TYR A 147 -4.73 7.07 0.37
CA TYR A 147 -4.47 6.49 -0.95
C TYR A 147 -3.96 7.50 -1.98
N ALA A 148 -4.34 8.79 -1.86
CA ALA A 148 -3.80 9.86 -2.69
C ALA A 148 -2.27 9.97 -2.51
N TYR A 149 -1.81 9.99 -1.25
CA TYR A 149 -0.38 9.98 -0.92
C TYR A 149 0.33 8.71 -1.36
N SER A 150 -0.29 7.55 -1.11
CA SER A 150 0.29 6.26 -1.52
C SER A 150 0.53 6.24 -3.03
N SER A 151 -0.44 6.69 -3.82
CA SER A 151 -0.36 6.74 -5.28
C SER A 151 0.68 7.76 -5.76
N LEU A 152 0.75 8.93 -5.13
CA LEU A 152 1.78 9.93 -5.42
C LEU A 152 3.19 9.36 -5.17
N PHE A 153 3.44 8.75 -4.02
CA PHE A 153 4.75 8.16 -3.72
C PHE A 153 5.12 7.07 -4.71
N THR A 154 4.18 6.18 -5.05
CA THR A 154 4.40 5.17 -6.10
C THR A 154 4.79 5.82 -7.44
N ALA A 155 4.07 6.85 -7.88
CA ALA A 155 4.33 7.53 -9.15
C ALA A 155 5.68 8.26 -9.15
N VAL A 156 5.98 9.03 -8.11
CA VAL A 156 7.25 9.76 -7.94
C VAL A 156 8.42 8.78 -7.87
N VAL A 157 8.31 7.73 -7.05
CA VAL A 157 9.37 6.74 -6.89
C VAL A 157 9.62 6.01 -8.21
N PHE A 158 8.57 5.56 -8.90
CA PHE A 158 8.70 4.94 -10.22
C PHE A 158 9.37 5.88 -11.25
N TRP A 159 8.94 7.13 -11.32
CA TRP A 159 9.55 8.16 -12.17
C TRP A 159 11.02 8.41 -11.81
N LEU A 160 11.35 8.48 -10.52
CA LEU A 160 12.74 8.62 -10.04
C LEU A 160 13.60 7.42 -10.43
N MET A 161 13.05 6.20 -10.52
CA MET A 161 13.81 5.05 -11.01
C MET A 161 14.23 5.23 -12.47
N LEU A 162 13.30 5.68 -13.32
CA LEU A 162 13.57 5.99 -14.73
C LEU A 162 14.54 7.17 -14.86
N LYS A 163 14.43 8.14 -13.95
CA LYS A 163 15.35 9.27 -13.88
C LYS A 163 16.76 8.83 -13.48
N TRP A 164 16.89 7.96 -12.49
CA TRP A 164 18.17 7.37 -12.10
C TRP A 164 18.77 6.57 -13.26
N GLU A 165 17.98 5.73 -13.92
CA GLU A 165 18.42 4.88 -15.04
C GLU A 165 19.05 5.72 -16.16
N SER A 166 18.41 6.83 -16.53
CA SER A 166 18.93 7.72 -17.58
C SER A 166 20.22 8.47 -17.22
N HIS A 167 20.53 8.63 -15.93
CA HIS A 167 21.72 9.35 -15.46
C HIS A 167 22.70 8.41 -14.73
N ALA A 168 22.52 7.09 -14.81
CA ALA A 168 23.20 6.11 -13.94
C ALA A 168 24.73 6.06 -14.10
N ASP A 169 25.26 6.61 -15.19
CA ASP A 169 26.69 6.67 -15.50
C ASP A 169 27.31 8.05 -15.21
N GLU A 170 26.50 9.02 -14.83
CA GLU A 170 26.95 10.34 -14.40
C GLU A 170 27.50 10.31 -12.96
N ALA A 171 28.39 11.25 -12.66
CA ALA A 171 28.83 11.50 -11.31
C ALA A 171 27.62 11.88 -10.41
N HIS A 172 27.63 11.41 -9.16
CA HIS A 172 26.57 11.65 -8.17
C HIS A 172 25.19 11.08 -8.53
N SER A 173 25.08 10.16 -9.49
CA SER A 173 23.83 9.50 -9.85
C SER A 173 23.16 8.75 -8.68
N ASP A 174 23.94 8.27 -7.70
CA ASP A 174 23.43 7.59 -6.51
C ASP A 174 22.50 8.47 -5.65
N ARG A 175 22.50 9.81 -5.82
CA ARG A 175 21.58 10.73 -5.14
C ARG A 175 20.10 10.38 -5.37
N TRP A 176 19.78 9.83 -6.54
CA TRP A 176 18.42 9.40 -6.86
C TRP A 176 18.02 8.18 -6.05
N LEU A 177 18.94 7.23 -5.82
CA LEU A 177 18.70 6.05 -4.98
C LEU A 177 18.48 6.47 -3.52
N ILE A 178 19.25 7.45 -3.05
CA ILE A 178 19.13 8.03 -1.71
C ILE A 178 17.77 8.73 -1.55
N LEU A 179 17.34 9.50 -2.55
CA LEU A 179 16.01 10.13 -2.56
C LEU A 179 14.89 9.09 -2.57
N ILE A 180 15.01 8.04 -3.39
CA ILE A 180 14.04 6.92 -3.40
C ILE A 180 13.96 6.28 -2.00
N ALA A 181 15.10 6.08 -1.33
CA ALA A 181 15.13 5.53 0.02
C ALA A 181 14.44 6.47 1.04
N TYR A 182 14.65 7.77 0.93
CA TYR A 182 13.95 8.76 1.76
C TYR A 182 12.44 8.70 1.58
N LEU A 183 11.96 8.75 0.34
CA LEU A 183 10.53 8.66 0.01
C LEU A 183 9.93 7.31 0.40
N THR A 184 10.72 6.23 0.34
CA THR A 184 10.32 4.91 0.85
C THR A 184 10.12 4.95 2.36
N GLY A 185 11.03 5.58 3.10
CA GLY A 185 10.89 5.80 4.55
C GLY A 185 9.65 6.62 4.91
N LEU A 186 9.43 7.75 4.21
CA LEU A 186 8.24 8.58 4.40
C LEU A 186 6.95 7.84 4.08
N SER A 187 6.95 7.03 3.02
CA SER A 187 5.79 6.22 2.64
C SER A 187 5.42 5.22 3.73
N ILE A 188 6.36 4.69 4.53
CA ILE A 188 5.99 3.83 5.66
C ILE A 188 5.11 4.58 6.67
N GLY A 189 5.32 5.90 6.82
CA GLY A 189 4.46 6.81 7.61
C GLY A 189 3.15 7.22 6.92
N VAL A 190 2.80 6.62 5.78
CA VAL A 190 1.51 6.78 5.10
C VAL A 190 0.90 5.40 4.84
N HIS A 191 1.52 4.62 3.95
CA HIS A 191 1.09 3.31 3.51
C HIS A 191 2.27 2.47 2.98
N LEU A 192 2.26 1.17 3.28
CA LEU A 192 3.33 0.22 2.91
C LEU A 192 3.39 -0.14 1.40
N LEU A 193 2.45 0.31 0.57
CA LEU A 193 2.31 -0.17 -0.82
C LEU A 193 3.49 0.22 -1.70
N ASN A 194 4.16 1.34 -1.42
CA ASN A 194 5.32 1.78 -2.17
C ASN A 194 6.50 0.79 -2.14
N LEU A 195 6.58 -0.08 -1.12
CA LEU A 195 7.60 -1.14 -1.07
C LEU A 195 7.44 -2.16 -2.19
N LEU A 196 6.25 -2.26 -2.78
CA LEU A 196 5.97 -3.13 -3.92
C LEU A 196 6.62 -2.64 -5.22
N CYS A 197 7.15 -1.41 -5.25
CA CYS A 197 7.96 -0.90 -6.36
C CYS A 197 9.42 -1.39 -6.31
N VAL A 198 9.90 -1.90 -5.16
CA VAL A 198 11.30 -2.33 -4.98
C VAL A 198 11.72 -3.43 -5.97
N PRO A 199 10.90 -4.47 -6.25
CA PRO A 199 11.24 -5.45 -7.30
C PRO A 199 11.49 -4.84 -8.67
N ALA A 200 10.67 -3.86 -9.08
CA ALA A 200 10.88 -3.14 -10.33
C ALA A 200 12.19 -2.33 -10.31
N LEU A 201 12.49 -1.64 -9.20
CA LEU A 201 13.76 -0.92 -9.02
C LEU A 201 14.99 -1.82 -9.18
N VAL A 202 14.94 -3.01 -8.56
CA VAL A 202 16.05 -3.97 -8.60
C VAL A 202 16.25 -4.49 -10.03
N LEU A 203 15.18 -4.71 -10.80
CA LEU A 203 15.31 -5.05 -12.22
C LEU A 203 15.89 -3.91 -13.04
N VAL A 204 15.45 -2.67 -12.85
CA VAL A 204 16.03 -1.48 -13.50
C VAL A 204 17.53 -1.41 -13.21
N PHE A 205 17.91 -1.57 -11.94
CA PHE A 205 19.30 -1.59 -11.50
C PHE A 205 20.10 -2.72 -12.16
N TYR A 206 19.55 -3.93 -12.20
CA TYR A 206 20.17 -5.10 -12.82
C TYR A 206 20.39 -4.88 -14.32
N TYR A 207 19.36 -4.48 -15.06
CA TYR A 207 19.45 -4.25 -16.51
C TYR A 207 20.42 -3.11 -16.86
N ARG A 208 20.53 -2.09 -15.99
CA ARG A 208 21.46 -0.99 -16.22
C ARG A 208 22.91 -1.33 -15.90
N LYS A 209 23.17 -2.02 -14.77
CA LYS A 209 24.55 -2.28 -14.32
C LYS A 209 25.14 -3.58 -14.89
N CYS A 210 24.33 -4.52 -15.36
CA CYS A 210 24.80 -5.76 -15.98
C CYS A 210 24.74 -5.69 -17.52
N LYS A 211 25.90 -5.38 -18.14
CA LYS A 211 26.05 -5.34 -19.62
C LYS A 211 25.62 -6.62 -20.36
N ARG A 212 25.67 -7.78 -19.70
CA ARG A 212 25.15 -9.06 -20.20
C ARG A 212 23.99 -9.51 -19.32
N ALA A 213 22.90 -8.75 -19.34
CA ALA A 213 21.69 -9.14 -18.64
C ALA A 213 21.14 -10.44 -19.22
N THR A 214 20.82 -11.40 -18.35
CA THR A 214 20.24 -12.69 -18.72
C THR A 214 18.97 -12.92 -17.94
N MET A 215 18.06 -13.73 -18.47
CA MET A 215 16.83 -14.10 -17.76
C MET A 215 17.12 -14.77 -16.42
N LYS A 216 18.15 -15.64 -16.36
CA LYS A 216 18.59 -16.27 -15.09
C LYS A 216 19.04 -15.22 -14.06
N GLY A 217 19.81 -14.22 -14.48
CA GLY A 217 20.24 -13.14 -13.59
C GLY A 217 19.10 -12.21 -13.18
N ALA A 218 18.14 -11.94 -14.06
CA ALA A 218 16.93 -11.17 -13.73
C ALA A 218 16.07 -11.91 -12.68
N LEU A 219 15.89 -13.23 -12.82
CA LEU A 219 15.18 -14.05 -11.82
C LEU A 219 15.90 -14.07 -10.46
N LEU A 220 17.23 -14.15 -10.45
CA LEU A 220 18.02 -14.06 -9.21
C LEU A 220 17.93 -12.67 -8.57
N ALA A 221 17.97 -11.61 -9.37
CA ALA A 221 17.79 -10.24 -8.90
C ALA A 221 16.39 -10.04 -8.31
N LEU A 222 15.37 -10.58 -8.96
CA LEU A 222 13.98 -10.58 -8.48
C LEU A 222 13.85 -11.33 -7.14
N LEU A 223 14.42 -12.53 -7.02
CA LEU A 223 14.44 -13.26 -5.75
C LEU A 223 15.13 -12.44 -4.65
N GLY A 224 16.26 -11.81 -4.96
CA GLY A 224 16.95 -10.90 -4.03
C GLY A 224 16.10 -9.69 -3.62
N SER A 225 15.27 -9.17 -4.53
CA SER A 225 14.36 -8.07 -4.23
C SER A 225 13.23 -8.46 -3.26
N PHE A 226 12.70 -9.69 -3.36
CA PHE A 226 11.73 -10.20 -2.39
C PHE A 226 12.34 -10.37 -1.00
N VAL A 227 13.59 -10.82 -0.93
CA VAL A 227 14.34 -10.87 0.34
C VAL A 227 14.54 -9.46 0.90
N LEU A 228 14.84 -8.47 0.06
CA LEU A 228 14.95 -7.07 0.49
C LEU A 228 13.62 -6.52 1.01
N VAL A 229 12.51 -6.74 0.30
CA VAL A 229 11.17 -6.33 0.76
C VAL A 229 10.83 -7.01 2.09
N ALA A 230 11.08 -8.31 2.23
CA ALA A 230 10.87 -9.03 3.49
C ALA A 230 11.76 -8.48 4.62
N ALA A 231 13.02 -8.14 4.33
CA ALA A 231 13.92 -7.53 5.32
C ALA A 231 13.44 -6.14 5.78
N VAL A 232 12.82 -5.35 4.89
CA VAL A 232 12.22 -4.06 5.28
C VAL A 232 10.94 -4.29 6.10
N LEU A 233 10.01 -5.11 5.61
CA LEU A 233 8.70 -5.34 6.23
C LEU A 233 8.79 -6.07 7.58
N TYR A 234 9.53 -7.18 7.63
CA TYR A 234 9.62 -8.05 8.81
C TYR A 234 10.90 -7.84 9.62
N GLY A 235 11.88 -7.11 9.08
CA GLY A 235 13.15 -6.84 9.74
C GLY A 235 13.23 -5.43 10.33
N ILE A 236 13.10 -4.37 9.52
CA ILE A 236 13.33 -2.99 9.99
C ILE A 236 12.24 -2.55 10.97
N VAL A 237 10.96 -2.63 10.58
CA VAL A 237 9.86 -2.11 11.41
C VAL A 237 9.78 -2.85 12.76
N PRO A 238 9.71 -4.20 12.82
CA PRO A 238 9.73 -4.91 14.10
C PRO A 238 11.09 -4.91 14.79
N GLY A 239 12.18 -4.76 14.03
CA GLY A 239 13.55 -4.78 14.55
C GLY A 239 13.89 -3.54 15.37
N ILE A 240 13.47 -2.35 14.91
CA ILE A 240 13.62 -1.10 15.66
C ILE A 240 12.88 -1.18 16.99
N VAL A 241 11.64 -1.68 16.97
CA VAL A 241 10.83 -1.92 18.17
C VAL A 241 11.54 -2.88 19.12
N LYS A 242 12.12 -3.96 18.61
CA LYS A 242 12.78 -4.98 19.42
C LYS A 242 14.06 -4.48 20.09
N VAL A 243 14.98 -3.88 19.33
CA VAL A 243 16.25 -3.38 19.89
C VAL A 243 15.99 -2.17 20.78
N GLY A 244 15.06 -1.29 20.40
CA GLY A 244 14.58 -0.21 21.24
C GLY A 244 13.99 -0.73 22.56
N GLY A 245 13.17 -1.78 22.52
CA GLY A 245 12.63 -2.45 23.70
C GLY A 245 13.71 -3.01 24.63
N TRP A 246 14.83 -3.53 24.11
CA TRP A 246 15.95 -3.98 24.96
C TRP A 246 16.62 -2.83 25.71
N PHE A 247 16.82 -1.70 25.04
CA PHE A 247 17.32 -0.49 25.70
C PHE A 247 16.30 0.03 26.72
N GLU A 248 15.02 0.04 26.37
CA GLU A 248 13.94 0.48 27.26
C GLU A 248 13.92 -0.34 28.56
N LEU A 249 13.95 -1.68 28.48
CA LEU A 249 14.03 -2.53 29.66
C LEU A 249 15.33 -2.34 30.45
N LEU A 250 16.46 -2.12 29.77
CA LEU A 250 17.75 -1.89 30.44
C LEU A 250 17.70 -0.60 31.28
N PHE A 251 17.26 0.51 30.69
CA PHE A 251 17.28 1.80 31.38
C PHE A 251 16.16 1.93 32.41
N VAL A 252 14.95 1.47 32.09
CA VAL A 252 13.80 1.61 33.00
C VAL A 252 13.85 0.54 34.09
N ASN A 253 13.89 -0.75 33.74
CA ASN A 253 13.77 -1.81 34.75
C ASN A 253 15.06 -2.07 35.54
N HIS A 254 16.24 -1.86 34.95
CA HIS A 254 17.51 -2.14 35.64
C HIS A 254 18.22 -0.89 36.18
N LEU A 255 18.09 0.26 35.51
CA LEU A 255 18.73 1.51 35.95
C LEU A 255 17.75 2.49 36.63
N ASN A 256 16.47 2.12 36.77
CA ASN A 256 15.41 2.93 37.38
C ASN A 256 15.23 4.32 36.73
N CYS A 257 15.48 4.43 35.42
CA CYS A 257 15.18 5.65 34.67
C CYS A 257 13.68 5.78 34.38
N PRO A 258 13.18 6.99 34.12
CA PRO A 258 11.79 7.19 33.69
C PRO A 258 11.46 6.50 32.37
N PHE A 259 10.18 6.22 32.13
CA PHE A 259 9.69 5.69 30.85
C PHE A 259 10.22 6.48 29.64
N ASN A 260 10.39 5.79 28.52
CA ASN A 260 10.94 6.25 27.25
C ASN A 260 12.43 6.67 27.26
N THR A 261 13.11 6.64 28.42
CA THR A 261 14.54 7.01 28.49
C THR A 261 15.41 6.07 27.65
N GLY A 262 15.15 4.76 27.69
CA GLY A 262 15.93 3.78 26.94
C GLY A 262 15.72 3.92 25.44
N LEU A 263 14.48 4.16 25.00
CA LEU A 263 14.16 4.46 23.60
C LEU A 263 14.93 5.68 23.07
N ILE A 264 14.96 6.78 23.82
CA ILE A 264 15.69 8.00 23.44
C ILE A 264 17.19 7.70 23.28
N ILE A 265 17.78 6.99 24.24
CA ILE A 265 19.21 6.62 24.19
C ILE A 265 19.49 5.70 23.01
N TYR A 266 18.62 4.72 22.76
CA TYR A 266 18.72 3.84 21.60
C TYR A 266 18.77 4.62 20.28
N ILE A 267 17.89 5.62 20.10
CA ILE A 267 17.86 6.46 18.89
C ILE A 267 19.20 7.21 18.72
N PHE A 268 19.74 7.82 19.78
CA PHE A 268 21.04 8.49 19.72
C PHE A 268 22.18 7.53 19.36
N VAL A 269 22.21 6.34 19.97
CA VAL A 269 23.25 5.33 19.70
C VAL A 269 23.13 4.78 18.27
N LEU A 270 21.90 4.57 17.78
CA LEU A 270 21.62 4.16 16.40
C LEU A 270 22.17 5.20 15.41
N VAL A 271 21.83 6.47 15.59
CA VAL A 271 22.31 7.56 14.73
C VAL A 271 23.84 7.67 14.78
N ALA A 272 24.43 7.66 15.98
CA ALA A 272 25.89 7.72 16.15
C ALA A 272 26.60 6.54 15.46
N THR A 273 26.02 5.34 15.54
CA THR A 273 26.54 4.13 14.90
C THR A 273 26.54 4.27 13.37
N VAL A 274 25.43 4.75 12.79
CA VAL A 274 25.31 4.96 11.33
C VAL A 274 26.26 6.06 10.85
N LEU A 275 26.38 7.17 11.59
CA LEU A 275 27.33 8.24 11.28
C LEU A 275 28.78 7.75 11.34
N TRP A 276 29.12 6.93 12.34
CA TRP A 276 30.43 6.29 12.42
C TRP A 276 30.69 5.37 11.21
N ALA A 277 29.71 4.56 10.81
CA ALA A 277 29.83 3.71 9.64
C ALA A 277 29.99 4.51 8.32
N LEU A 278 29.30 5.64 8.18
CA LEU A 278 29.46 6.57 7.06
C LEU A 278 30.86 7.19 7.04
N TYR A 279 31.38 7.59 8.20
CA TYR A 279 32.74 8.09 8.33
C TYR A 279 33.79 7.05 7.90
N GLU A 280 33.68 5.81 8.39
CA GLU A 280 34.61 4.72 8.04
C GLU A 280 34.55 4.36 6.54
N THR A 281 33.35 4.32 5.95
CA THR A 281 33.18 4.00 4.52
C THR A 281 33.68 5.11 3.60
N THR A 282 33.69 6.36 4.07
CA THR A 282 34.24 7.50 3.31
C THR A 282 35.76 7.55 3.41
N ARG A 283 36.32 7.36 4.60
CA ARG A 283 37.77 7.43 4.85
C ARG A 283 38.53 6.19 4.36
N GLN A 284 37.89 5.02 4.38
CA GLN A 284 38.44 3.73 3.92
C GLN A 284 39.79 3.35 4.55
N THR A 285 40.04 3.77 5.81
CA THR A 285 41.33 3.52 6.49
C THR A 285 41.51 2.05 6.88
N SER A 286 40.45 1.36 7.28
CA SER A 286 40.50 -0.05 7.66
C SER A 286 39.24 -0.80 7.22
N ARG A 287 39.43 -1.88 6.45
CA ARG A 287 38.31 -2.74 6.03
C ARG A 287 37.62 -3.40 7.22
N VAL A 288 38.36 -3.74 8.27
CA VAL A 288 37.78 -4.37 9.47
C VAL A 288 36.85 -3.38 10.18
N ARG A 289 37.30 -2.15 10.41
CA ARG A 289 36.48 -1.09 11.03
C ARG A 289 35.23 -0.82 10.20
N MET A 290 35.38 -0.70 8.87
CA MET A 290 34.26 -0.51 7.96
C MET A 290 33.24 -1.66 7.98
N ASN A 291 33.71 -2.91 8.01
CA ASN A 291 32.82 -4.07 8.10
C ASN A 291 32.10 -4.13 9.46
N LEU A 292 32.80 -3.85 10.56
CA LEU A 292 32.23 -3.88 11.91
C LEU A 292 31.19 -2.77 12.10
N SER A 293 31.52 -1.52 11.72
CA SER A 293 30.58 -0.40 11.86
C SER A 293 29.34 -0.55 10.97
N PHE A 294 29.50 -1.11 9.76
CA PHE A 294 28.37 -1.44 8.89
C PHE A 294 27.46 -2.52 9.50
N LEU A 295 28.04 -3.62 10.00
CA LEU A 295 27.25 -4.70 10.63
C LEU A 295 26.59 -4.24 11.92
N LEU A 296 27.26 -3.39 12.70
CA LEU A 296 26.67 -2.78 13.90
C LEU A 296 25.48 -1.89 13.53
N SER A 297 25.57 -1.12 12.44
CA SER A 297 24.43 -0.34 11.92
C SER A 297 23.24 -1.23 11.56
N VAL A 298 23.49 -2.36 10.88
CA VAL A 298 22.46 -3.36 10.55
C VAL A 298 21.88 -4.03 11.80
N ALA A 299 22.73 -4.32 12.80
CA ALA A 299 22.30 -4.89 14.07
C ALA A 299 21.41 -3.93 14.86
N MET A 300 21.76 -2.63 14.91
CA MET A 300 20.98 -1.62 15.62
C MET A 300 19.60 -1.41 15.00
N LEU A 301 19.41 -1.67 13.70
CA LEU A 301 18.09 -1.70 13.05
C LEU A 301 17.25 -2.94 13.38
N GLY A 302 17.83 -3.91 14.07
CA GLY A 302 17.15 -5.13 14.53
C GLY A 302 16.90 -6.20 13.46
N ILE A 303 17.27 -5.95 12.19
CA ILE A 303 17.09 -6.87 11.05
C ILE A 303 17.58 -8.32 11.35
N PRO A 304 18.74 -8.53 12.01
CA PRO A 304 19.24 -9.88 12.26
C PRO A 304 18.46 -10.66 13.34
N PHE A 305 17.73 -9.97 14.22
CA PHE A 305 17.19 -10.56 15.45
C PHE A 305 15.77 -11.08 15.24
N TYR A 306 15.65 -12.27 14.62
CA TYR A 306 14.36 -12.93 14.41
C TYR A 306 14.00 -13.89 15.56
N GLY A 307 12.71 -13.92 15.96
CA GLY A 307 12.22 -14.71 17.10
C GLY A 307 12.21 -13.93 18.41
N TYR A 308 12.13 -14.61 19.56
CA TYR A 308 12.07 -13.99 20.89
C TYR A 308 12.96 -14.73 21.89
N GLY A 309 13.37 -14.05 22.96
CA GLY A 309 14.27 -14.60 23.97
C GLY A 309 15.66 -14.93 23.43
N LEU A 310 16.32 -15.95 24.01
CA LEU A 310 17.70 -16.32 23.68
C LEU A 310 17.90 -16.75 22.22
N THR A 311 16.89 -17.40 21.63
CA THR A 311 16.95 -17.85 20.23
C THR A 311 17.14 -16.69 19.27
N SER A 312 16.49 -15.54 19.54
CA SER A 312 16.65 -14.32 18.76
C SER A 312 18.08 -13.79 18.78
N GLY A 313 18.75 -13.85 19.93
CA GLY A 313 20.15 -13.46 20.07
C GLY A 313 21.09 -14.37 19.27
N VAL A 314 20.90 -15.69 19.39
CA VAL A 314 21.70 -16.69 18.67
C VAL A 314 21.55 -16.53 17.15
N VAL A 315 20.31 -16.42 16.66
CA VAL A 315 20.03 -16.20 15.23
C VAL A 315 20.68 -14.90 14.75
N GLY A 316 20.57 -13.81 15.52
CA GLY A 316 21.21 -12.54 15.20
C GLY A 316 22.73 -12.63 15.06
N VAL A 317 23.40 -13.31 15.99
CA VAL A 317 24.87 -13.53 15.93
C VAL A 317 25.25 -14.34 14.69
N LEU A 318 24.51 -15.40 14.37
CA LEU A 318 24.76 -16.22 13.17
C LEU A 318 24.58 -15.41 11.88
N VAL A 319 23.53 -14.60 11.79
CA VAL A 319 23.26 -13.72 10.64
C VAL A 319 24.35 -12.66 10.49
N LEU A 320 24.77 -12.03 11.59
CA LEU A 320 25.85 -11.03 11.58
C LEU A 320 27.21 -11.65 11.22
N ALA A 321 27.50 -12.86 11.71
CA ALA A 321 28.70 -13.60 11.35
C ALA A 321 28.70 -13.95 9.84
N ALA A 322 27.59 -14.46 9.32
CA ALA A 322 27.42 -14.71 7.88
C ALA A 322 27.59 -13.41 7.07
N GLY A 323 27.01 -12.30 7.55
CA GLY A 323 27.19 -10.97 6.97
C GLY A 323 28.65 -10.53 6.95
N TYR A 324 29.41 -10.78 8.02
CA TYR A 324 30.84 -10.48 8.08
C TYR A 324 31.66 -11.29 7.06
N PHE A 325 31.38 -12.59 6.91
CA PHE A 325 32.01 -13.41 5.88
C PHE A 325 31.65 -12.93 4.47
N ALA A 326 30.39 -12.57 4.23
CA ALA A 326 29.94 -12.01 2.96
C ALA A 326 30.64 -10.68 2.62
N LEU A 327 30.80 -9.78 3.59
CA LEU A 327 31.54 -8.52 3.41
C LEU A 327 33.04 -8.74 3.19
N ARG A 328 33.59 -9.89 3.59
CA ARG A 328 34.98 -10.28 3.32
C ARG A 328 35.15 -11.06 2.02
N TRP A 329 34.06 -11.50 1.40
CA TRP A 329 34.10 -12.29 0.17
C TRP A 329 34.77 -11.49 -0.97
N ARG A 330 35.77 -12.10 -1.60
CA ARG A 330 36.47 -11.55 -2.77
C ARG A 330 36.28 -12.45 -3.99
N ARG A 331 36.15 -11.84 -5.17
CA ARG A 331 36.18 -12.52 -6.47
C ARG A 331 37.15 -11.79 -7.38
N LYS A 332 38.11 -12.52 -7.98
CA LYS A 332 39.19 -11.93 -8.79
C LYS A 332 39.91 -10.77 -8.07
N LEU A 333 40.30 -10.99 -6.80
CA LEU A 333 40.98 -10.02 -5.92
C LEU A 333 40.18 -8.76 -5.53
N ALA A 334 39.00 -8.52 -6.10
CA ALA A 334 38.09 -7.45 -5.70
C ALA A 334 37.07 -7.94 -4.66
N TYR A 335 36.74 -7.08 -3.69
CA TYR A 335 35.63 -7.32 -2.78
C TYR A 335 34.31 -7.27 -3.56
N MET A 336 33.45 -8.26 -3.33
CA MET A 336 32.11 -8.27 -3.94
C MET A 336 31.25 -7.09 -3.46
N VAL A 337 31.38 -6.74 -2.17
CA VAL A 337 30.75 -5.55 -1.59
C VAL A 337 31.77 -4.43 -1.49
N THR A 338 31.65 -3.44 -2.37
CA THR A 338 32.58 -2.30 -2.45
C THR A 338 32.29 -1.27 -1.35
N ALA A 339 33.28 -0.42 -1.02
CA ALA A 339 33.08 0.67 -0.05
C ALA A 339 31.97 1.64 -0.50
N ARG A 340 31.87 1.92 -1.81
CA ARG A 340 30.77 2.70 -2.39
C ARG A 340 29.41 2.05 -2.12
N MET A 341 29.26 0.75 -2.36
CA MET A 341 28.00 0.03 -2.08
C MET A 341 27.63 0.11 -0.60
N MET A 342 28.59 -0.06 0.31
CA MET A 342 28.35 0.07 1.75
C MET A 342 27.91 1.49 2.11
N ASN A 343 28.62 2.50 1.61
CA ASN A 343 28.30 3.91 1.86
C ASN A 343 26.91 4.28 1.33
N THR A 344 26.60 3.95 0.07
CA THR A 344 25.27 4.20 -0.52
C THR A 344 24.18 3.46 0.27
N SER A 345 24.42 2.22 0.68
CA SER A 345 23.44 1.46 1.50
C SER A 345 23.22 2.11 2.86
N LEU A 346 24.27 2.58 3.53
CA LEU A 346 24.16 3.31 4.80
C LEU A 346 23.43 4.65 4.64
N LEU A 347 23.66 5.37 3.55
CA LEU A 347 22.92 6.60 3.24
C LEU A 347 21.45 6.30 2.99
N CYS A 348 21.13 5.24 2.25
CA CYS A 348 19.75 4.80 2.06
C CYS A 348 19.10 4.39 3.40
N MET A 349 19.79 3.63 4.25
CA MET A 349 19.31 3.27 5.59
C MET A 349 19.05 4.52 6.44
N LEU A 350 19.98 5.47 6.46
CA LEU A 350 19.82 6.74 7.17
C LEU A 350 18.59 7.51 6.69
N MET A 351 18.41 7.62 5.37
CA MET A 351 17.26 8.32 4.80
C MET A 351 15.93 7.60 5.07
N ILE A 352 15.90 6.26 5.05
CA ILE A 352 14.72 5.49 5.45
C ILE A 352 14.37 5.80 6.91
N MET A 353 15.36 5.82 7.81
CA MET A 353 15.14 6.16 9.23
C MET A 353 14.64 7.59 9.40
N ILE A 354 15.18 8.55 8.65
CA ILE A 354 14.70 9.94 8.68
C ILE A 354 13.26 10.03 8.18
N GLY A 355 12.85 9.25 7.18
CA GLY A 355 11.45 9.21 6.77
C GLY A 355 10.54 8.54 7.80
N TYR A 356 11.02 7.43 8.38
CA TYR A 356 10.31 6.65 9.41
C TYR A 356 10.16 7.41 10.73
N SER A 357 11.00 8.42 11.01
CA SER A 357 10.92 9.22 12.24
C SER A 357 9.61 10.00 12.39
N SER A 358 8.80 10.12 11.32
CA SER A 358 7.43 10.65 11.40
C SER A 358 6.57 9.91 12.45
N TYR A 359 6.82 8.62 12.70
CA TYR A 359 6.14 7.86 13.76
C TYR A 359 6.42 8.36 15.18
N ALA A 360 7.45 9.18 15.39
CA ALA A 360 7.65 9.83 16.68
C ALA A 360 6.44 10.70 17.08
N VAL A 361 5.72 11.27 16.09
CA VAL A 361 4.48 12.03 16.35
C VAL A 361 3.44 11.18 17.05
N ILE A 362 3.25 9.93 16.64
CA ILE A 362 2.27 9.02 17.25
C ILE A 362 2.57 8.82 18.74
N VAL A 363 3.82 8.50 19.07
CA VAL A 363 4.25 8.27 20.47
C VAL A 363 4.12 9.55 21.30
N ILE A 364 4.53 10.69 20.76
CA ILE A 364 4.47 11.99 21.44
C ILE A 364 3.02 12.40 21.70
N ARG A 365 2.12 12.22 20.73
CA ARG A 365 0.72 12.63 20.83
C ARG A 365 -0.09 11.68 21.71
N SER A 366 0.14 10.38 21.61
CA SER A 366 -0.45 9.40 22.53
C SER A 366 -0.01 9.67 23.97
N SER A 367 1.28 9.94 24.22
CA SER A 367 1.77 10.32 25.57
C SER A 367 1.16 11.60 26.13
N ALA A 368 0.52 12.43 25.28
CA ALA A 368 -0.19 13.63 25.69
C ALA A 368 -1.69 13.38 25.97
N ASN A 369 -2.17 12.14 25.84
CA ASN A 369 -3.55 11.71 26.03
C ASN A 369 -4.54 12.55 25.20
N THR A 370 -4.38 12.52 23.87
CA THR A 370 -5.30 13.22 22.97
C THR A 370 -6.72 12.65 23.04
N PRO A 371 -7.77 13.45 22.75
CA PRO A 371 -9.17 12.99 22.83
C PRO A 371 -9.43 11.69 22.06
N MET A 372 -8.95 11.60 20.83
CA MET A 372 -8.77 10.34 20.11
C MET A 372 -7.33 9.86 20.30
N ASP A 373 -7.17 8.74 21.03
CA ASP A 373 -5.90 8.06 21.23
C ASP A 373 -6.05 6.56 21.04
N GLN A 374 -6.25 6.13 19.80
CA GLN A 374 -6.50 4.71 19.53
C GLN A 374 -5.27 3.87 19.82
N ASN A 375 -5.47 2.76 20.53
CA ASN A 375 -4.44 1.79 20.96
C ASN A 375 -3.38 2.31 21.94
N SER A 376 -3.42 3.59 22.35
CA SER A 376 -2.47 4.24 23.26
C SER A 376 -0.99 3.86 23.05
N PRO A 377 -0.42 4.11 21.84
CA PRO A 377 0.98 3.81 21.51
C PRO A 377 2.00 4.75 22.19
N GLU A 378 1.97 4.84 23.52
CA GLU A 378 2.79 5.77 24.31
C GLU A 378 4.28 5.38 24.47
N ASP A 379 4.64 4.12 24.22
CA ASP A 379 6.01 3.61 24.34
C ASP A 379 6.38 2.65 23.21
N ILE A 380 7.63 2.18 23.23
CA ILE A 380 8.15 1.32 22.16
C ILE A 380 7.41 -0.02 22.05
N PHE A 381 6.83 -0.55 23.14
CA PHE A 381 6.12 -1.83 23.12
C PHE A 381 4.71 -1.66 22.56
N THR A 382 3.96 -0.65 23.05
CA THR A 382 2.63 -0.34 22.52
C THR A 382 2.68 0.20 21.09
N LEU A 383 3.74 0.93 20.70
CA LEU A 383 4.01 1.26 19.30
C LEU A 383 4.27 -0.01 18.46
N GLY A 384 4.93 -1.01 19.03
CA GLY A 384 5.16 -2.30 18.39
C GLY A 384 3.86 -3.02 18.02
N THR A 385 2.95 -3.14 18.98
CA THR A 385 1.64 -3.78 18.77
C THR A 385 0.76 -2.96 17.83
N TYR A 386 0.84 -1.63 17.93
CA TYR A 386 0.18 -0.67 17.02
C TYR A 386 0.60 -0.90 15.56
N LEU A 387 1.90 -0.80 15.28
CA LEU A 387 2.46 -1.02 13.94
C LEU A 387 2.23 -2.44 13.43
N GLY A 388 2.26 -3.42 14.34
CA GLY A 388 2.03 -4.83 14.06
C GLY A 388 0.59 -5.19 13.73
N ARG A 389 -0.37 -4.28 14.01
CA ARG A 389 -1.80 -4.50 13.75
C ARG A 389 -2.35 -5.75 14.44
N GLU A 390 -1.79 -6.12 15.59
CA GLU A 390 -2.06 -7.39 16.28
C GLU A 390 -3.54 -7.56 16.66
N GLN A 391 -4.26 -6.45 16.86
CA GLN A 391 -5.70 -6.45 17.16
C GLN A 391 -6.59 -7.07 16.09
N TYR A 392 -6.14 -7.12 14.82
CA TYR A 392 -6.94 -7.65 13.72
C TYR A 392 -6.73 -9.17 13.49
N GLY A 393 -5.85 -9.80 14.27
CA GLY A 393 -5.53 -11.22 14.17
C GLY A 393 -4.68 -11.62 12.95
N ASP A 394 -4.27 -12.88 12.93
CA ASP A 394 -3.39 -13.43 11.90
C ASP A 394 -4.17 -14.04 10.72
N ARG A 395 -3.65 -13.87 9.49
CA ARG A 395 -4.14 -14.54 8.28
C ARG A 395 -3.07 -15.50 7.74
N PRO A 396 -3.38 -16.79 7.55
CA PRO A 396 -2.39 -17.74 7.07
C PRO A 396 -2.09 -17.52 5.58
N LEU A 397 -0.83 -17.29 5.23
CA LEU A 397 -0.41 -17.08 3.83
C LEU A 397 0.13 -18.36 3.18
N PHE A 398 1.20 -18.94 3.73
CA PHE A 398 1.88 -20.09 3.13
C PHE A 398 1.41 -21.44 3.67
N TYR A 399 1.13 -21.50 4.97
CA TYR A 399 0.68 -22.72 5.65
C TYR A 399 -0.16 -22.33 6.85
N GLY A 400 -1.28 -23.02 7.06
CA GLY A 400 -2.16 -22.74 8.18
C GLY A 400 -3.51 -23.44 8.04
N GLN A 401 -4.46 -22.97 8.82
CA GLN A 401 -5.77 -23.56 8.99
C GLN A 401 -6.66 -23.40 7.75
N ALA A 402 -7.52 -24.39 7.52
CA ALA A 402 -8.68 -24.28 6.66
C ALA A 402 -9.90 -23.82 7.48
N TYR A 403 -10.98 -23.39 6.81
CA TYR A 403 -12.18 -22.84 7.45
C TYR A 403 -12.89 -23.83 8.39
N THR A 404 -12.70 -25.14 8.20
CA THR A 404 -13.23 -26.17 9.08
C THR A 404 -12.23 -26.69 10.11
N SER A 405 -11.01 -26.15 10.13
CA SER A 405 -9.98 -26.59 11.06
C SER A 405 -10.39 -26.36 12.49
N GLN A 406 -10.10 -27.36 13.32
CA GLN A 406 -10.42 -27.37 14.73
C GLN A 406 -9.14 -27.15 15.53
N VAL A 407 -9.27 -26.40 16.62
CA VAL A 407 -8.19 -26.23 17.58
C VAL A 407 -7.86 -27.59 18.18
N GLN A 408 -6.58 -27.95 18.20
CA GLN A 408 -6.12 -29.16 18.85
C GLN A 408 -6.43 -29.07 20.35
N LEU A 409 -7.17 -30.03 20.88
CA LEU A 409 -7.48 -30.13 22.30
C LEU A 409 -6.62 -31.21 22.94
N ARG A 410 -6.20 -31.00 24.19
CA ARG A 410 -5.57 -32.02 25.04
C ARG A 410 -6.45 -32.22 26.27
N VAL A 411 -6.59 -33.48 26.69
CA VAL A 411 -7.33 -33.82 27.92
C VAL A 411 -6.43 -33.53 29.13
N GLU A 412 -6.90 -32.65 30.02
CA GLU A 412 -6.30 -32.39 31.33
C GLU A 412 -7.34 -32.63 32.42
N GLY A 413 -7.24 -33.80 33.08
CA GLY A 413 -8.21 -34.23 34.07
C GLY A 413 -9.58 -34.50 33.43
N LYS A 414 -10.62 -33.78 33.89
CA LYS A 414 -12.00 -33.86 33.34
C LYS A 414 -12.29 -32.81 32.27
N TYR A 415 -11.31 -31.95 31.93
CA TYR A 415 -11.50 -30.83 31.02
C TYR A 415 -10.66 -31.00 29.76
N CYS A 416 -11.14 -30.43 28.66
CA CYS A 416 -10.37 -30.28 27.44
C CYS A 416 -9.85 -28.86 27.34
N VAL A 417 -8.54 -28.74 27.20
CA VAL A 417 -7.89 -27.45 27.04
C VAL A 417 -7.30 -27.33 25.64
N PRO A 418 -7.39 -26.15 25.00
CA PRO A 418 -6.77 -25.90 23.71
C PRO A 418 -5.25 -25.95 23.83
N VAL A 419 -4.62 -26.70 22.92
CA VAL A 419 -3.17 -26.71 22.77
C VAL A 419 -2.76 -25.41 22.10
N SER A 420 -2.04 -24.59 22.86
CA SER A 420 -1.47 -23.34 22.39
C SER A 420 0.05 -23.34 22.49
N LYS A 421 0.68 -22.58 21.60
CA LYS A 421 2.09 -22.21 21.71
C LYS A 421 2.20 -20.83 22.35
N GLN A 422 2.98 -20.73 23.42
CA GLN A 422 3.35 -19.46 24.04
C GLN A 422 4.28 -18.69 23.09
N GLY A 423 3.86 -17.50 22.69
CA GLY A 423 4.54 -16.58 21.81
C GLY A 423 5.39 -15.55 22.57
N ALA A 424 5.53 -14.36 22.00
CA ALA A 424 6.36 -13.30 22.56
C ALA A 424 5.76 -12.75 23.87
N PRO A 425 6.60 -12.28 24.81
CA PRO A 425 6.12 -11.53 25.97
C PRO A 425 5.62 -10.15 25.52
N VAL A 426 4.42 -9.79 25.98
CA VAL A 426 3.82 -8.46 25.80
C VAL A 426 4.09 -7.66 27.06
N TYR A 427 4.82 -6.56 26.90
CA TYR A 427 5.18 -5.66 28.00
C TYR A 427 4.16 -4.53 28.10
N GLN A 428 3.84 -4.14 29.33
CA GLN A 428 3.03 -2.98 29.64
C GLN A 428 3.69 -2.18 30.76
N ARG A 429 3.44 -0.87 30.80
CA ARG A 429 3.82 -0.02 31.92
C ARG A 429 3.10 -0.48 33.17
N LYS A 430 3.84 -0.63 34.27
CA LYS A 430 3.24 -0.91 35.57
C LYS A 430 2.75 0.39 36.19
N GLU A 431 1.50 0.41 36.62
CA GLU A 431 0.98 1.50 37.44
C GLU A 431 1.70 1.57 38.79
N LYS A 432 2.10 2.78 39.19
CA LYS A 432 2.78 2.99 40.47
C LYS A 432 1.81 2.83 41.63
N ALA A 433 2.18 1.99 42.60
CA ALA A 433 1.44 1.89 43.86
C ALA A 433 1.68 3.09 44.78
N SER A 434 2.79 3.83 44.59
CA SER A 434 3.11 5.04 45.33
C SER A 434 3.95 6.00 44.50
N ALA A 435 3.90 7.31 44.80
CA ALA A 435 4.63 8.34 44.06
C ALA A 435 6.16 8.14 44.03
N GLY A 436 6.72 7.40 45.00
CA GLY A 436 8.15 7.08 45.08
C GLY A 436 8.56 5.78 44.38
N GLU A 437 7.63 5.01 43.83
CA GLU A 437 7.96 3.80 43.07
C GLU A 437 8.59 4.19 41.72
N PRO A 438 9.74 3.60 41.34
CA PRO A 438 10.34 3.85 40.04
C PRO A 438 9.44 3.32 38.91
N ASP A 439 9.54 3.96 37.75
CA ASP A 439 8.90 3.47 36.52
C ASP A 439 9.43 2.06 36.20
N ARG A 440 8.54 1.16 35.78
CA ARG A 440 8.91 -0.20 35.38
C ARG A 440 7.90 -0.79 34.41
N TYR A 441 8.40 -1.63 33.51
CA TYR A 441 7.58 -2.49 32.65
C TYR A 441 7.43 -3.87 33.26
N GLU A 442 6.26 -4.48 33.09
CA GLU A 442 6.01 -5.86 33.43
C GLU A 442 5.39 -6.63 32.28
N VAL A 443 5.53 -7.95 32.32
CA VAL A 443 4.94 -8.84 31.31
C VAL A 443 3.47 -9.02 31.65
N GLN A 444 2.60 -8.36 30.89
CA GLN A 444 1.14 -8.46 31.07
C GLN A 444 0.65 -9.85 30.65
N ARG A 445 1.09 -10.30 29.47
CA ARG A 445 0.73 -11.60 28.90
C ARG A 445 1.82 -12.11 27.96
N HIS A 446 1.65 -13.35 27.51
CA HIS A 446 2.36 -13.84 26.33
C HIS A 446 1.34 -14.07 25.23
N ASP A 447 1.74 -13.83 23.99
CA ASP A 447 0.88 -14.15 22.85
C ASP A 447 0.55 -15.64 22.84
N ILE A 448 -0.69 -15.98 22.53
CA ILE A 448 -1.15 -17.36 22.50
C ILE A 448 -1.52 -17.71 21.06
N LYS A 449 -0.76 -18.61 20.44
CA LYS A 449 -1.09 -19.15 19.11
C LYS A 449 -1.68 -20.54 19.24
N TYR A 450 -2.97 -20.67 18.96
CA TYR A 450 -3.65 -21.96 18.94
C TYR A 450 -3.09 -22.87 17.84
N VAL A 451 -2.87 -24.13 18.17
CA VAL A 451 -2.43 -25.15 17.22
C VAL A 451 -3.66 -25.77 16.57
N TYR A 452 -3.80 -25.58 15.27
CA TYR A 452 -4.86 -26.21 14.47
C TYR A 452 -4.40 -27.54 13.89
N GLN A 453 -5.30 -28.51 13.77
CA GLN A 453 -4.95 -29.85 13.28
C GLN A 453 -5.08 -29.98 11.76
N GLN A 454 -6.17 -29.49 11.17
CA GLN A 454 -6.47 -29.67 9.74
C GLN A 454 -5.82 -28.60 8.85
N ASN A 455 -4.52 -28.38 9.03
CA ASN A 455 -3.79 -27.39 8.25
C ASN A 455 -3.57 -27.84 6.80
N MET A 456 -3.34 -26.87 5.93
CA MET A 456 -2.98 -27.09 4.53
C MET A 456 -1.96 -26.06 4.03
N LEU A 457 -1.31 -26.41 2.93
CA LEU A 457 -0.47 -25.47 2.18
C LEU A 457 -1.35 -24.48 1.43
N PHE A 458 -0.92 -23.21 1.44
CA PHE A 458 -1.58 -22.11 0.76
C PHE A 458 -3.09 -22.02 1.04
N PRO A 459 -3.52 -21.91 2.32
CA PRO A 459 -4.93 -21.87 2.68
C PRO A 459 -5.57 -20.56 2.19
N ARG A 460 -6.63 -20.67 1.38
CA ARG A 460 -7.42 -19.55 0.84
C ARG A 460 -8.83 -19.54 1.43
N MET A 461 -9.32 -20.71 1.79
CA MET A 461 -10.55 -20.91 2.56
C MET A 461 -10.18 -21.21 4.02
N TYR A 462 -9.89 -20.19 4.82
CA TYR A 462 -9.28 -20.35 6.16
C TYR A 462 -10.17 -19.86 7.32
N SER A 463 -11.15 -19.00 7.06
CA SER A 463 -11.91 -18.34 8.12
C SER A 463 -13.16 -19.13 8.49
N GLU A 464 -13.23 -19.63 9.72
CA GLU A 464 -14.40 -20.34 10.25
C GLU A 464 -15.67 -19.48 10.21
N ALA A 465 -15.55 -18.18 10.51
CA ALA A 465 -16.66 -17.23 10.47
C ALA A 465 -17.33 -17.11 9.09
N HIS A 466 -16.63 -17.49 8.01
CA HIS A 466 -17.11 -17.39 6.63
C HIS A 466 -17.45 -18.75 6.00
N THR A 467 -17.62 -19.80 6.80
CA THR A 467 -17.92 -21.17 6.36
C THR A 467 -19.07 -21.23 5.36
N GLN A 468 -20.22 -20.62 5.68
CA GLN A 468 -21.41 -20.65 4.82
C GLN A 468 -21.18 -19.91 3.50
N ALA A 469 -20.45 -18.79 3.53
CA ALA A 469 -20.16 -18.00 2.34
C ALA A 469 -19.19 -18.75 1.40
N TYR A 470 -18.21 -19.48 1.95
CA TYR A 470 -17.35 -20.36 1.16
C TYR A 470 -18.14 -21.47 0.47
N GLU A 471 -19.03 -22.15 1.19
CA GLU A 471 -19.86 -23.22 0.64
C GLU A 471 -20.82 -22.69 -0.43
N SER A 472 -21.43 -21.51 -0.20
CA SER A 472 -22.31 -20.83 -1.17
C SER A 472 -21.57 -20.50 -2.47
N TRP A 473 -20.44 -19.78 -2.37
CA TRP A 473 -19.66 -19.36 -3.54
C TRP A 473 -19.17 -20.54 -4.39
N MET A 474 -18.80 -21.64 -3.73
CA MET A 474 -18.28 -22.82 -4.40
C MET A 474 -19.37 -23.72 -4.99
N GLY A 475 -20.66 -23.45 -4.70
CA GLY A 475 -21.77 -24.34 -5.08
C GLY A 475 -21.74 -25.66 -4.31
N GLY A 476 -21.22 -25.63 -3.07
CA GLY A 476 -20.91 -26.79 -2.25
C GLY A 476 -19.46 -27.26 -2.40
N VAL A 477 -18.78 -27.39 -1.27
CA VAL A 477 -17.48 -28.05 -1.15
C VAL A 477 -17.74 -29.54 -0.97
N LYS A 478 -17.02 -30.43 -1.62
CA LYS A 478 -17.09 -31.88 -1.32
C LYS A 478 -16.13 -32.21 -0.19
N GLY A 479 -14.91 -31.67 -0.30
CA GLY A 479 -13.86 -31.85 0.68
C GLY A 479 -13.39 -33.30 0.83
N THR A 480 -12.52 -33.50 1.80
CA THR A 480 -12.06 -34.79 2.31
C THR A 480 -12.37 -34.88 3.79
N THR A 481 -12.97 -35.99 4.20
CA THR A 481 -13.25 -36.25 5.61
C THR A 481 -11.95 -36.62 6.30
N LYS A 482 -11.57 -35.83 7.31
CA LYS A 482 -10.48 -36.15 8.21
C LYS A 482 -11.08 -36.45 9.58
N THR A 483 -10.83 -37.66 10.07
CA THR A 483 -11.16 -38.03 11.45
C THR A 483 -10.09 -37.47 12.36
N TYR A 484 -10.50 -36.87 13.46
CA TYR A 484 -9.58 -36.37 14.47
C TYR A 484 -10.16 -36.57 15.87
N GLU A 485 -9.27 -36.71 16.84
CA GLU A 485 -9.63 -36.86 18.23
C GLU A 485 -9.97 -35.48 18.83
N ARG A 486 -11.20 -35.33 19.28
CA ARG A 486 -11.70 -34.20 20.06
C ARG A 486 -12.07 -34.74 21.43
N CYS A 487 -11.24 -34.49 22.44
CA CYS A 487 -11.56 -34.87 23.82
C CYS A 487 -11.76 -36.38 24.07
N GLY A 488 -11.05 -37.25 23.35
CA GLY A 488 -11.25 -38.70 23.42
C GLY A 488 -12.32 -39.25 22.47
N ASP A 489 -13.14 -38.38 21.87
CA ASP A 489 -14.10 -38.77 20.83
C ASP A 489 -13.51 -38.54 19.43
N MET A 490 -13.69 -39.53 18.55
CA MET A 490 -13.27 -39.41 17.14
C MET A 490 -14.35 -38.68 16.35
N VAL A 491 -14.09 -37.41 16.03
CA VAL A 491 -14.98 -36.55 15.25
C VAL A 491 -14.49 -36.48 13.82
N GLN A 492 -15.42 -36.50 12.87
CA GLN A 492 -15.13 -36.33 11.46
C GLN A 492 -15.38 -34.89 11.04
N VAL A 493 -14.36 -34.25 10.45
CA VAL A 493 -14.48 -32.92 9.88
C VAL A 493 -14.18 -32.96 8.39
N LYS A 494 -15.05 -32.30 7.63
CA LYS A 494 -14.92 -32.12 6.19
C LYS A 494 -13.94 -30.99 5.92
N THR A 495 -12.83 -31.28 5.27
CA THR A 495 -11.79 -30.29 4.93
C THR A 495 -11.72 -30.05 3.43
N PRO A 496 -11.60 -28.81 2.95
CA PRO A 496 -11.49 -28.56 1.51
C PRO A 496 -10.27 -29.25 0.92
N THR A 497 -10.42 -29.81 -0.28
CA THR A 497 -9.29 -30.32 -1.05
C THR A 497 -8.42 -29.17 -1.58
N MET A 498 -7.16 -29.45 -1.92
CA MET A 498 -6.29 -28.44 -2.53
C MET A 498 -6.86 -27.87 -3.84
N LEU A 499 -7.55 -28.71 -4.62
CA LEU A 499 -8.18 -28.27 -5.87
C LEU A 499 -9.36 -27.32 -5.61
N GLU A 500 -10.20 -27.59 -4.62
CA GLU A 500 -11.29 -26.68 -4.22
C GLU A 500 -10.75 -25.36 -3.69
N ASN A 501 -9.68 -25.41 -2.89
CA ASN A 501 -8.98 -24.23 -2.39
C ASN A 501 -8.39 -23.37 -3.54
N LEU A 502 -7.77 -24.00 -4.54
CA LEU A 502 -7.28 -23.30 -5.74
C LEU A 502 -8.42 -22.79 -6.63
N ARG A 503 -9.53 -23.52 -6.71
CA ARG A 503 -10.71 -23.05 -7.45
C ARG A 503 -11.31 -21.81 -6.78
N PHE A 504 -11.40 -21.77 -5.44
CA PHE A 504 -11.80 -20.57 -4.70
C PHE A 504 -10.84 -19.39 -4.95
N PHE A 505 -9.53 -19.64 -4.91
CA PHE A 505 -8.53 -18.63 -5.25
C PHE A 505 -8.78 -18.02 -6.63
N LEU A 506 -8.97 -18.86 -7.64
CA LEU A 506 -9.16 -18.40 -9.02
C LEU A 506 -10.53 -17.73 -9.23
N SER A 507 -11.61 -18.28 -8.68
CA SER A 507 -12.96 -17.77 -8.91
C SER A 507 -13.30 -16.53 -8.08
N TYR A 508 -12.98 -16.54 -6.79
CA TYR A 508 -13.27 -15.42 -5.89
C TYR A 508 -12.11 -14.43 -5.85
N GLN A 509 -10.94 -14.84 -5.37
CA GLN A 509 -9.86 -13.90 -5.04
C GLN A 509 -9.21 -13.27 -6.29
N VAL A 510 -9.01 -14.04 -7.36
CA VAL A 510 -8.41 -13.54 -8.61
C VAL A 510 -9.46 -12.96 -9.54
N ASN A 511 -10.57 -13.67 -9.78
CA ASN A 511 -11.57 -13.20 -10.73
C ASN A 511 -12.52 -12.15 -10.13
N PHE A 512 -13.24 -12.47 -9.06
CA PHE A 512 -14.22 -11.56 -8.46
C PHE A 512 -13.59 -10.36 -7.72
N MET A 513 -12.50 -10.57 -6.99
CA MET A 513 -11.85 -9.52 -6.18
C MET A 513 -10.76 -8.74 -6.90
N TYR A 514 -10.33 -9.16 -8.10
CA TYR A 514 -9.29 -8.42 -8.84
C TYR A 514 -9.70 -8.15 -10.29
N TRP A 515 -9.94 -9.19 -11.11
CA TRP A 515 -10.29 -8.96 -12.52
C TRP A 515 -11.60 -8.21 -12.71
N ARG A 516 -12.56 -8.34 -11.79
CA ARG A 516 -13.79 -7.53 -11.80
C ARG A 516 -13.48 -6.04 -11.71
N TYR A 517 -12.72 -5.61 -10.70
CA TYR A 517 -12.32 -4.22 -10.53
C TYR A 517 -11.39 -3.75 -11.65
N PHE A 518 -10.48 -4.60 -12.12
CA PHE A 518 -9.68 -4.29 -13.29
C PHE A 518 -10.57 -3.96 -14.50
N MET A 519 -11.63 -4.74 -14.73
CA MET A 519 -12.55 -4.51 -15.82
C MET A 519 -13.49 -3.31 -15.60
N TRP A 520 -13.83 -2.95 -14.35
CA TRP A 520 -14.52 -1.68 -14.07
C TRP A 520 -13.79 -0.49 -14.71
N ASN A 521 -12.47 -0.50 -14.65
CA ASN A 521 -11.63 0.59 -15.11
C ASN A 521 -11.39 0.63 -16.63
N PHE A 522 -11.44 -0.53 -17.29
CA PHE A 522 -11.02 -0.64 -18.69
C PHE A 522 -12.12 -1.13 -19.66
N ALA A 523 -13.27 -1.57 -19.13
CA ALA A 523 -14.45 -1.94 -19.91
C ALA A 523 -15.70 -1.16 -19.48
N GLY A 524 -15.90 -0.99 -18.17
CA GLY A 524 -17.05 -0.28 -17.59
C GLY A 524 -17.58 -0.97 -16.33
N ARG A 525 -18.41 -0.26 -15.56
CA ARG A 525 -18.97 -0.68 -14.26
C ARG A 525 -20.49 -0.80 -14.35
N GLN A 526 -21.05 -1.90 -13.85
CA GLN A 526 -22.49 -2.17 -13.94
C GLN A 526 -23.31 -1.22 -13.06
N ASN A 527 -22.86 -0.97 -11.82
CA ASN A 527 -23.42 -0.04 -10.86
C ASN A 527 -22.47 0.10 -9.65
N ASP A 528 -22.78 1.05 -8.77
CA ASP A 528 -22.04 1.33 -7.53
C ASP A 528 -22.44 0.46 -6.33
N LEU A 529 -23.36 -0.48 -6.50
CA LEU A 529 -23.80 -1.36 -5.43
C LEU A 529 -22.76 -2.44 -5.13
N GLN A 530 -22.51 -2.67 -3.85
CA GLN A 530 -21.58 -3.70 -3.40
C GLN A 530 -22.08 -5.09 -3.80
N GLY A 531 -21.22 -5.85 -4.48
CA GLY A 531 -21.50 -7.23 -4.87
C GLY A 531 -20.87 -8.26 -3.91
N ASN A 532 -21.59 -9.36 -3.68
CA ASN A 532 -21.12 -10.59 -3.03
C ASN A 532 -21.26 -11.82 -3.95
N GLY A 533 -21.48 -11.61 -5.25
CA GLY A 533 -21.60 -12.65 -6.27
C GLY A 533 -22.92 -12.63 -7.05
N GLU A 534 -23.79 -11.69 -6.75
CA GLU A 534 -25.03 -11.42 -7.47
C GLU A 534 -24.75 -10.95 -8.90
N TRP A 535 -25.69 -11.20 -9.81
CA TRP A 535 -25.53 -10.91 -11.25
C TRP A 535 -25.79 -9.43 -11.57
N GLU A 536 -26.49 -8.75 -10.67
CA GLU A 536 -26.98 -7.40 -10.82
C GLU A 536 -26.30 -6.38 -9.88
N HIS A 537 -25.31 -6.79 -9.07
CA HIS A 537 -24.59 -5.93 -8.14
C HIS A 537 -23.08 -5.91 -8.43
N GLY A 538 -22.55 -4.72 -8.73
CA GLY A 538 -21.12 -4.47 -8.80
C GLY A 538 -20.36 -5.30 -9.84
N ASN A 539 -20.97 -5.78 -10.92
CA ASN A 539 -20.21 -6.42 -11.99
C ASN A 539 -19.57 -5.39 -12.92
N TRP A 540 -18.74 -5.85 -13.86
CA TRP A 540 -18.28 -5.00 -14.96
C TRP A 540 -19.18 -5.19 -16.17
N ILE A 541 -19.34 -4.14 -16.96
CA ILE A 541 -20.14 -4.14 -18.19
C ILE A 541 -19.34 -3.48 -19.32
N SER A 542 -19.47 -3.99 -20.55
CA SER A 542 -18.78 -3.42 -21.72
C SER A 542 -19.61 -2.42 -22.49
N GLY A 543 -20.94 -2.46 -22.40
CA GLY A 543 -21.86 -1.73 -23.28
C GLY A 543 -22.07 -2.38 -24.64
N ILE A 544 -21.57 -3.60 -24.82
CA ILE A 544 -21.77 -4.40 -26.03
C ILE A 544 -22.78 -5.50 -25.65
N PRO A 545 -24.05 -5.38 -26.07
CA PRO A 545 -25.14 -6.26 -25.58
C PRO A 545 -24.85 -7.75 -25.73
N PHE A 546 -24.15 -8.17 -26.79
CA PHE A 546 -23.76 -9.56 -26.98
C PHE A 546 -22.82 -10.08 -25.88
N LEU A 547 -21.80 -9.30 -25.50
CA LEU A 547 -20.83 -9.69 -24.47
C LEU A 547 -21.46 -9.64 -23.08
N ASP A 548 -22.24 -8.60 -22.82
CA ASP A 548 -22.84 -8.36 -21.52
C ASP A 548 -23.95 -9.38 -21.24
N ASN A 549 -24.83 -9.66 -22.23
CA ASN A 549 -25.92 -10.62 -22.06
C ASN A 549 -25.41 -12.06 -21.87
N LEU A 550 -24.25 -12.41 -22.43
CA LEU A 550 -23.62 -13.72 -22.24
C LEU A 550 -23.15 -13.92 -20.79
N ARG A 551 -22.77 -12.84 -20.10
CA ARG A 551 -22.20 -12.87 -18.75
C ARG A 551 -23.16 -12.53 -17.64
N LEU A 552 -24.10 -11.60 -17.88
CA LEU A 552 -24.95 -11.00 -16.84
C LEU A 552 -26.44 -11.25 -17.10
N GLY A 553 -26.78 -11.95 -18.19
CA GLY A 553 -28.16 -12.07 -18.66
C GLY A 553 -28.65 -10.80 -19.36
N ASP A 554 -29.89 -10.82 -19.83
CA ASP A 554 -30.47 -9.76 -20.64
C ASP A 554 -30.60 -8.43 -19.87
N GLN A 555 -29.70 -7.49 -20.16
CA GLN A 555 -29.62 -6.20 -19.46
C GLN A 555 -30.83 -5.30 -19.73
N SER A 556 -31.60 -5.55 -20.81
CA SER A 556 -32.81 -4.77 -21.12
C SER A 556 -33.95 -5.01 -20.12
N LYS A 557 -33.86 -6.10 -19.35
CA LYS A 557 -34.86 -6.51 -18.34
C LYS A 557 -34.52 -6.02 -16.93
N LEU A 558 -33.43 -5.27 -16.76
CA LEU A 558 -33.08 -4.71 -15.46
C LEU A 558 -34.16 -3.72 -15.00
N PRO A 559 -34.48 -3.70 -13.69
CA PRO A 559 -35.28 -2.64 -13.09
C PRO A 559 -34.73 -1.26 -13.43
N THR A 560 -35.63 -0.28 -13.61
CA THR A 560 -35.26 1.09 -13.96
C THR A 560 -34.24 1.69 -12.99
N GLU A 561 -34.37 1.42 -11.69
CA GLU A 561 -33.44 1.90 -10.65
C GLU A 561 -32.00 1.41 -10.85
N LEU A 562 -31.81 0.16 -11.30
CA LEU A 562 -30.48 -0.38 -11.58
C LEU A 562 -29.93 0.09 -12.93
N ARG A 563 -30.82 0.29 -13.91
CA ARG A 563 -30.45 0.76 -15.26
C ARG A 563 -30.05 2.23 -15.28
N GLU A 564 -30.69 3.05 -14.45
CA GLU A 564 -30.44 4.49 -14.33
C GLU A 564 -29.54 4.83 -13.12
N ASN A 565 -28.90 3.81 -12.52
CA ASN A 565 -27.90 4.00 -11.49
C ASN A 565 -26.73 4.81 -12.05
N LYS A 566 -26.31 5.86 -11.33
CA LYS A 566 -25.23 6.75 -11.78
C LYS A 566 -23.89 6.04 -11.94
N GLY A 567 -23.62 5.03 -11.12
CA GLY A 567 -22.42 4.19 -11.24
C GLY A 567 -22.43 3.26 -12.46
N HIS A 568 -23.44 3.32 -13.32
CA HIS A 568 -23.49 2.58 -14.58
C HIS A 568 -22.65 3.26 -15.65
N ASN A 569 -21.44 2.74 -15.84
CA ASN A 569 -20.42 3.30 -16.71
C ASN A 569 -20.06 2.34 -17.84
N VAL A 570 -20.01 2.82 -19.08
CA VAL A 570 -19.71 2.01 -20.26
C VAL A 570 -18.53 2.59 -21.03
N PHE A 571 -17.43 1.85 -21.19
CA PHE A 571 -16.24 2.30 -21.93
C PHE A 571 -15.99 1.54 -23.24
N TYR A 572 -16.86 0.60 -23.63
CA TYR A 572 -16.76 -0.20 -24.86
C TYR A 572 -15.43 -0.96 -25.01
N CYS A 573 -14.77 -1.27 -23.89
CA CYS A 573 -13.43 -1.86 -23.85
C CYS A 573 -12.34 -1.03 -24.57
N LEU A 574 -12.57 0.25 -24.89
CA LEU A 574 -11.60 1.07 -25.62
C LEU A 574 -10.27 1.23 -24.86
N PRO A 575 -10.26 1.54 -23.54
CA PRO A 575 -9.02 1.57 -22.77
C PRO A 575 -8.34 0.20 -22.72
N LEU A 576 -9.12 -0.88 -22.54
CA LEU A 576 -8.61 -2.25 -22.48
C LEU A 576 -7.88 -2.63 -23.78
N ILE A 577 -8.51 -2.37 -24.94
CA ILE A 577 -7.96 -2.69 -26.25
C ILE A 577 -6.66 -1.91 -26.47
N LEU A 578 -6.63 -0.61 -26.19
CA LEU A 578 -5.41 0.19 -26.28
C LEU A 578 -4.30 -0.36 -25.36
N GLY A 579 -4.64 -0.72 -24.12
CA GLY A 579 -3.69 -1.32 -23.19
C GLY A 579 -3.10 -2.64 -23.69
N LEU A 580 -3.94 -3.52 -24.23
CA LEU A 580 -3.47 -4.79 -24.83
C LEU A 580 -2.58 -4.55 -26.06
N MET A 581 -2.94 -3.59 -26.92
CA MET A 581 -2.12 -3.21 -28.08
C MET A 581 -0.76 -2.67 -27.63
N GLY A 582 -0.72 -1.80 -26.62
CA GLY A 582 0.51 -1.22 -26.08
C GLY A 582 1.39 -2.26 -25.40
N MET A 583 0.80 -3.19 -24.64
CA MET A 583 1.50 -4.30 -24.01
C MET A 583 2.16 -5.22 -25.04
N LEU A 584 1.40 -5.65 -26.07
CA LEU A 584 1.92 -6.49 -27.15
C LEU A 584 2.99 -5.76 -27.95
N TRP A 585 2.75 -4.48 -28.26
CA TRP A 585 3.72 -3.65 -28.96
C TRP A 585 5.03 -3.52 -28.19
N GLN A 586 4.98 -3.24 -26.89
CA GLN A 586 6.18 -3.14 -26.05
C GLN A 586 6.95 -4.47 -26.02
N LEU A 587 6.24 -5.60 -25.88
CA LEU A 587 6.85 -6.92 -25.80
C LEU A 587 7.57 -7.33 -27.09
N PHE A 588 6.96 -7.05 -28.26
CA PHE A 588 7.51 -7.44 -29.56
C PHE A 588 8.40 -6.36 -30.19
N ARG A 589 8.61 -5.23 -29.50
CA ARG A 589 9.47 -4.16 -30.01
C ARG A 589 10.93 -4.39 -29.66
N SER A 590 11.67 -4.84 -30.67
CA SER A 590 13.12 -5.04 -30.64
C SER A 590 13.86 -3.83 -31.24
N ASP A 591 13.69 -2.65 -30.65
CA ASP A 591 14.41 -1.42 -31.07
C ASP A 591 15.38 -0.96 -29.97
N GLY A 592 16.57 -0.47 -30.33
CA GLY A 592 17.60 0.05 -29.41
C GLY A 592 18.97 -0.63 -29.53
N GLN A 593 20.00 -0.08 -28.88
CA GLN A 593 21.41 -0.55 -28.97
C GLN A 593 21.62 -2.06 -28.71
N ASP A 594 20.76 -2.67 -27.88
CA ASP A 594 20.82 -4.09 -27.50
C ASP A 594 19.72 -4.96 -28.18
N GLY A 595 18.83 -4.38 -28.99
CA GLY A 595 17.71 -5.07 -29.65
C GLY A 595 16.63 -5.64 -28.70
N ARG A 596 16.71 -5.40 -27.38
CA ARG A 596 15.80 -5.97 -26.35
C ARG A 596 15.25 -4.92 -25.38
N GLU A 597 15.23 -3.65 -25.77
CA GLU A 597 14.77 -2.56 -24.89
C GLU A 597 13.30 -2.71 -24.52
N GLY A 598 12.43 -3.03 -25.49
CA GLY A 598 11.00 -3.26 -25.25
C GLY A 598 10.76 -4.37 -24.23
N GLU A 599 11.44 -5.51 -24.36
CA GLU A 599 11.35 -6.63 -23.42
C GLU A 599 11.79 -6.25 -21.98
N LYS A 600 12.88 -5.48 -21.86
CA LYS A 600 13.38 -5.01 -20.56
C LYS A 600 12.37 -4.07 -19.89
N GLN A 601 11.84 -3.10 -20.64
CA GLN A 601 10.82 -2.17 -20.15
C GLN A 601 9.52 -2.90 -19.81
N PHE A 602 9.10 -3.87 -20.62
CA PHE A 602 7.95 -4.72 -20.35
C PHE A 602 8.12 -5.42 -19.01
N GLY A 603 9.28 -6.03 -18.73
CA GLY A 603 9.54 -6.69 -17.45
C GLY A 603 9.42 -5.74 -16.25
N ILE A 604 9.80 -4.47 -16.40
CA ILE A 604 9.68 -3.45 -15.35
C ILE A 604 8.21 -3.08 -15.10
N VAL A 605 7.45 -2.77 -16.15
CA VAL A 605 6.02 -2.40 -16.04
C VAL A 605 5.18 -3.60 -15.59
N PHE A 606 5.48 -4.80 -16.10
CA PHE A 606 4.82 -6.05 -15.70
C PHE A 606 5.05 -6.36 -14.23
N LEU A 607 6.27 -6.20 -13.71
CA LEU A 607 6.51 -6.38 -12.28
C LEU A 607 5.75 -5.36 -11.45
N LEU A 608 5.70 -4.09 -11.87
CA LEU A 608 4.88 -3.11 -11.19
C LEU A 608 3.41 -3.59 -11.16
N PHE A 609 2.82 -3.90 -12.32
CA PHE A 609 1.46 -4.42 -12.46
C PHE A 609 1.17 -5.66 -11.60
N PHE A 610 2.07 -6.64 -11.62
CA PHE A 610 1.91 -7.88 -10.86
C PHE A 610 2.02 -7.63 -9.35
N MET A 611 3.02 -6.86 -8.92
CA MET A 611 3.28 -6.61 -7.51
C MET A 611 2.20 -5.74 -6.87
N THR A 612 1.64 -4.78 -7.59
CA THR A 612 0.56 -3.89 -7.11
C THR A 612 -0.85 -4.40 -7.44
N GLY A 613 -0.96 -5.63 -7.95
CA GLY A 613 -2.23 -6.27 -8.32
C GLY A 613 -2.34 -7.68 -7.75
N LEU A 614 -2.01 -8.68 -8.56
CA LEU A 614 -2.14 -10.10 -8.20
C LEU A 614 -1.34 -10.51 -6.94
N ALA A 615 -0.18 -9.89 -6.67
CA ALA A 615 0.56 -10.18 -5.44
C ALA A 615 -0.17 -9.67 -4.18
N ILE A 616 -0.92 -8.57 -4.28
CA ILE A 616 -1.75 -8.05 -3.19
C ILE A 616 -2.89 -9.02 -2.89
N VAL A 617 -3.49 -9.67 -3.89
CA VAL A 617 -4.51 -10.72 -3.69
C VAL A 617 -3.96 -11.85 -2.81
N ILE A 618 -2.72 -12.28 -3.06
CA ILE A 618 -2.05 -13.34 -2.28
C ILE A 618 -1.84 -12.87 -0.83
N TYR A 619 -1.37 -11.63 -0.65
CA TYR A 619 -1.03 -11.04 0.64
C TYR A 619 -2.27 -10.76 1.51
N LEU A 620 -3.32 -10.17 0.94
CA LEU A 620 -4.53 -9.84 1.69
C LEU A 620 -5.32 -11.09 2.10
N ASN A 621 -5.24 -12.16 1.29
CA ASN A 621 -5.98 -13.41 1.46
C ASN A 621 -7.44 -13.16 1.87
N GLN A 622 -8.16 -12.43 1.02
CA GLN A 622 -9.52 -11.94 1.32
C GLN A 622 -10.52 -13.09 1.46
N THR A 623 -11.41 -12.95 2.44
CA THR A 623 -12.56 -13.83 2.66
C THR A 623 -13.77 -13.39 1.80
N PRO A 624 -14.74 -14.27 1.54
CA PRO A 624 -16.08 -13.89 1.07
C PRO A 624 -16.73 -12.83 1.97
N MET A 625 -17.74 -12.12 1.47
CA MET A 625 -18.51 -11.14 2.24
C MET A 625 -17.62 -10.06 2.87
N GLN A 626 -16.76 -9.45 2.06
CA GLN A 626 -15.98 -8.30 2.54
C GLN A 626 -16.94 -7.18 3.00
N PRO A 627 -16.61 -6.42 4.07
CA PRO A 627 -17.47 -5.33 4.54
C PRO A 627 -17.73 -4.22 3.51
N ARG A 628 -16.86 -4.10 2.50
CA ARG A 628 -17.00 -3.20 1.36
C ARG A 628 -16.18 -3.70 0.17
N GLU A 629 -16.38 -3.06 -0.98
CA GLU A 629 -15.49 -3.21 -2.13
C GLU A 629 -14.04 -2.78 -1.76
N ARG A 630 -13.05 -3.46 -2.36
CA ARG A 630 -11.61 -3.31 -2.03
C ARG A 630 -10.77 -2.96 -3.27
N ASP A 631 -11.40 -2.39 -4.28
CA ASP A 631 -10.82 -1.93 -5.55
C ASP A 631 -9.64 -0.96 -5.37
N TYR A 632 -9.71 -0.05 -4.40
CA TYR A 632 -8.65 0.89 -4.05
C TYR A 632 -7.31 0.21 -3.69
N ALA A 633 -7.34 -1.03 -3.18
CA ALA A 633 -6.13 -1.79 -2.87
C ALA A 633 -5.31 -2.15 -4.13
N TYR A 634 -5.93 -2.10 -5.31
CA TYR A 634 -5.34 -2.46 -6.59
C TYR A 634 -5.08 -1.27 -7.50
N ALA A 635 -5.28 -0.03 -7.02
CA ALA A 635 -5.09 1.20 -7.80
C ALA A 635 -3.70 1.25 -8.46
N GLY A 636 -2.66 0.78 -7.77
CA GLY A 636 -1.30 0.70 -8.32
C GLY A 636 -1.16 -0.22 -9.54
N SER A 637 -2.00 -1.25 -9.70
CA SER A 637 -1.99 -2.11 -10.90
C SER A 637 -2.72 -1.44 -12.06
N PHE A 638 -3.77 -0.67 -11.78
CA PHE A 638 -4.49 0.12 -12.78
C PHE A 638 -3.60 1.25 -13.30
N TYR A 639 -2.81 1.88 -12.43
CA TYR A 639 -1.73 2.80 -12.79
C TYR A 639 -0.75 2.15 -13.78
N ALA A 640 -0.27 0.93 -13.47
CA ALA A 640 0.68 0.22 -14.33
C ALA A 640 0.06 -0.14 -15.69
N PHE A 641 -1.20 -0.56 -15.72
CA PHE A 641 -1.90 -0.85 -16.98
C PHE A 641 -2.15 0.42 -17.80
N ALA A 642 -2.42 1.56 -17.18
CA ALA A 642 -2.56 2.85 -17.85
C ALA A 642 -1.28 3.29 -18.61
N ILE A 643 -0.11 2.84 -18.16
CA ILE A 643 1.15 3.00 -18.93
C ILE A 643 1.04 2.27 -20.27
N TRP A 644 0.54 1.03 -20.28
CA TRP A 644 0.31 0.30 -21.52
C TRP A 644 -0.79 0.90 -22.38
N VAL A 645 -1.85 1.47 -21.78
CA VAL A 645 -2.88 2.22 -22.53
C VAL A 645 -2.24 3.38 -23.30
N GLY A 646 -1.36 4.14 -22.64
CA GLY A 646 -0.58 5.19 -23.30
C GLY A 646 0.31 4.65 -24.42
N MET A 647 1.05 3.55 -24.17
CA MET A 647 1.86 2.89 -25.22
C MET A 647 1.01 2.36 -26.39
N GLY A 648 -0.26 2.03 -26.16
CA GLY A 648 -1.20 1.63 -27.20
C GLY A 648 -1.38 2.69 -28.28
N VAL A 649 -1.34 3.97 -27.91
CA VAL A 649 -1.40 5.09 -28.86
C VAL A 649 -0.18 5.08 -29.80
N ALA A 650 1.02 4.86 -29.25
CA ALA A 650 2.23 4.71 -30.06
C ALA A 650 2.18 3.46 -30.96
N ALA A 651 1.61 2.36 -30.47
CA ALA A 651 1.41 1.14 -31.25
C ALA A 651 0.50 1.38 -32.46
N VAL A 652 -0.67 2.01 -32.24
CA VAL A 652 -1.62 2.37 -33.30
C VAL A 652 -0.95 3.28 -34.32
N ALA A 653 -0.27 4.33 -33.86
CA ALA A 653 0.39 5.30 -34.73
C ALA A 653 1.45 4.63 -35.63
N GLU A 654 2.26 3.72 -35.07
CA GLU A 654 3.26 3.00 -35.85
C GLU A 654 2.65 1.99 -36.83
N TRP A 655 1.67 1.20 -36.40
CA TRP A 655 1.01 0.23 -37.29
C TRP A 655 0.33 0.95 -38.46
N LEU A 656 -0.28 2.11 -38.20
CA LEU A 656 -0.82 2.95 -39.26
C LEU A 656 0.28 3.51 -40.17
N ARG A 657 1.41 3.93 -39.61
CA ARG A 657 2.57 4.40 -40.39
C ARG A 657 3.06 3.35 -41.38
N ARG A 658 3.04 2.07 -41.00
CA ARG A 658 3.44 0.96 -41.89
C ARG A 658 2.53 0.82 -43.11
N VAL A 659 1.25 1.18 -42.96
CA VAL A 659 0.23 1.11 -44.03
C VAL A 659 0.21 2.39 -44.86
N LEU A 660 0.00 3.55 -44.22
CA LEU A 660 -0.22 4.83 -44.90
C LEU A 660 1.08 5.54 -45.30
N ARG A 661 2.20 5.22 -44.65
CA ARG A 661 3.51 5.89 -44.83
C ARG A 661 3.46 7.42 -44.72
N HIS A 662 2.51 7.95 -43.94
CA HIS A 662 2.25 9.39 -43.82
C HIS A 662 2.33 9.84 -42.35
N ASP A 663 3.33 10.64 -42.02
CA ASP A 663 3.63 11.03 -40.63
C ASP A 663 2.53 11.91 -40.01
N VAL A 664 1.83 12.72 -40.82
CA VAL A 664 0.70 13.54 -40.35
C VAL A 664 -0.50 12.68 -39.95
N ALA A 665 -0.77 11.59 -40.67
CA ALA A 665 -1.88 10.70 -40.33
C ALA A 665 -1.64 10.01 -38.98
N CYS A 666 -0.38 9.68 -38.68
CA CYS A 666 0.02 9.13 -37.39
C CYS A 666 -0.22 10.13 -36.26
N ALA A 667 0.16 11.40 -36.46
CA ALA A 667 -0.08 12.47 -35.48
C ALA A 667 -1.58 12.70 -35.22
N ILE A 668 -2.41 12.73 -36.28
CA ILE A 668 -3.86 12.87 -36.15
C ILE A 668 -4.46 11.72 -35.36
N VAL A 669 -4.10 10.47 -35.68
CA VAL A 669 -4.62 9.30 -34.96
C VAL A 669 -4.14 9.26 -33.51
N SER A 670 -2.91 9.68 -33.23
CA SER A 670 -2.45 9.84 -31.85
C SER A 670 -3.33 10.83 -31.07
N CYS A 671 -3.70 11.96 -31.67
CA CYS A 671 -4.63 12.92 -31.04
C CYS A 671 -6.04 12.36 -30.88
N LEU A 672 -6.55 11.57 -31.84
CA LEU A 672 -7.87 10.94 -31.75
C LEU A 672 -7.97 9.94 -30.59
N CYS A 673 -6.87 9.30 -30.19
CA CYS A 673 -6.86 8.44 -29.01
C CYS A 673 -7.20 9.19 -27.71
N LEU A 674 -7.07 10.52 -27.65
CA LEU A 674 -7.51 11.33 -26.50
C LEU A 674 -9.04 11.32 -26.32
N LEU A 675 -9.80 10.91 -27.34
CA LEU A 675 -11.25 10.72 -27.19
C LEU A 675 -11.58 9.58 -26.20
N VAL A 676 -10.67 8.64 -25.97
CA VAL A 676 -10.88 7.53 -25.01
C VAL A 676 -11.02 8.05 -23.57
N PRO A 677 -10.05 8.79 -22.99
CA PRO A 677 -10.25 9.36 -21.65
C PRO A 677 -11.36 10.42 -21.60
N VAL A 678 -11.63 11.14 -22.70
CA VAL A 678 -12.78 12.07 -22.74
C VAL A 678 -14.11 11.31 -22.62
N GLN A 679 -14.22 10.15 -23.26
CA GLN A 679 -15.39 9.29 -23.14
C GLN A 679 -15.51 8.73 -21.72
N MET A 680 -14.41 8.32 -21.08
CA MET A 680 -14.43 7.90 -19.68
C MET A 680 -14.94 9.03 -18.77
N ALA A 681 -14.36 10.23 -18.89
CA ALA A 681 -14.81 11.40 -18.13
C ALA A 681 -16.29 11.71 -18.33
N SER A 682 -16.83 11.52 -19.54
CA SER A 682 -18.25 11.76 -19.83
C SER A 682 -19.20 10.75 -19.16
N GLN A 683 -18.70 9.56 -18.83
CA GLN A 683 -19.48 8.53 -18.14
C GLN A 683 -19.35 8.67 -16.63
N THR A 684 -18.15 8.92 -16.12
CA THR A 684 -17.85 8.89 -14.68
C THR A 684 -17.97 10.23 -13.96
N TRP A 685 -18.44 11.30 -14.62
CA TRP A 685 -18.51 12.61 -13.97
C TRP A 685 -19.63 12.68 -12.93
N ASP A 686 -20.82 12.13 -13.23
CA ASP A 686 -22.02 12.31 -12.42
C ASP A 686 -22.09 11.38 -11.19
N ASP A 687 -21.34 10.28 -11.19
CA ASP A 687 -21.17 9.38 -10.03
C ASP A 687 -19.97 9.76 -9.14
N HIS A 688 -18.94 10.41 -9.69
CA HIS A 688 -17.76 10.88 -8.95
C HIS A 688 -17.85 12.34 -8.48
N ASP A 689 -18.81 13.13 -8.98
CA ASP A 689 -19.08 14.46 -8.43
C ASP A 689 -19.66 14.36 -7.00
N ARG A 690 -18.86 14.79 -6.02
CA ARG A 690 -19.23 14.83 -4.61
C ARG A 690 -19.45 16.24 -4.07
N SER A 691 -19.43 17.26 -4.92
CA SER A 691 -19.53 18.67 -4.52
C SER A 691 -20.81 18.99 -3.72
N GLY A 692 -21.86 18.19 -3.88
CA GLY A 692 -23.13 18.29 -3.13
C GLY A 692 -23.33 17.29 -1.99
N ARG A 693 -22.29 16.54 -1.56
CA ARG A 693 -22.41 15.51 -0.51
C ARG A 693 -22.08 16.07 0.86
N TYR A 694 -23.07 16.08 1.75
CA TYR A 694 -22.95 16.55 3.15
C TYR A 694 -23.36 15.48 4.17
N THR A 695 -23.78 14.31 3.70
CA THR A 695 -24.49 13.28 4.49
C THR A 695 -23.71 12.83 5.72
N CYS A 696 -22.40 12.63 5.61
CA CYS A 696 -21.60 12.14 6.74
C CYS A 696 -21.55 13.17 7.89
N ARG A 697 -21.22 14.43 7.61
CA ARG A 697 -21.29 15.51 8.62
C ARG A 697 -22.70 15.64 9.20
N ASP A 698 -23.71 15.73 8.33
CA ASP A 698 -25.08 15.98 8.76
C ASP A 698 -25.63 14.80 9.59
N PHE A 699 -25.25 13.57 9.26
CA PHE A 699 -25.55 12.39 10.06
C PHE A 699 -24.98 12.53 11.49
N GLY A 700 -23.69 12.85 11.62
CA GLY A 700 -23.04 13.04 12.93
C GLY A 700 -23.67 14.18 13.74
N MET A 701 -23.89 15.33 13.10
CA MET A 701 -24.49 16.50 13.71
C MET A 701 -25.93 16.23 14.20
N ASN A 702 -26.75 15.54 13.39
CA ASN A 702 -28.13 15.22 13.75
C ASN A 702 -28.19 14.24 14.93
N TYR A 703 -27.29 13.26 14.98
CA TYR A 703 -27.19 12.32 16.09
C TYR A 703 -26.88 13.06 17.40
N LEU A 704 -25.83 13.88 17.38
CA LEU A 704 -25.38 14.64 18.55
C LEU A 704 -26.42 15.65 19.03
N ASN A 705 -27.06 16.40 18.12
CA ASN A 705 -28.04 17.42 18.50
C ASN A 705 -29.36 16.84 19.01
N SER A 706 -29.62 15.56 18.76
CA SER A 706 -30.80 14.85 19.30
C SER A 706 -30.61 14.36 20.74
N LEU A 707 -29.38 14.37 21.26
CA LEU A 707 -29.09 13.95 22.63
C LEU A 707 -29.56 15.02 23.64
N ASP A 708 -29.88 14.59 24.87
CA ASP A 708 -30.22 15.50 25.98
C ASP A 708 -29.11 16.55 26.18
N GLN A 709 -29.49 17.82 26.25
CA GLN A 709 -28.57 18.96 26.41
C GLN A 709 -28.19 19.24 27.86
N THR A 710 -28.82 18.56 28.83
CA THR A 710 -28.75 18.96 30.25
C THR A 710 -27.91 18.04 31.14
N HIS A 711 -27.60 16.81 30.71
CA HIS A 711 -26.99 15.78 31.58
C HIS A 711 -25.72 15.11 31.03
N ALA A 712 -24.92 15.77 30.17
CA ALA A 712 -23.67 15.22 29.60
C ALA A 712 -23.84 13.76 29.09
N PRO A 713 -24.67 13.56 28.05
CA PRO A 713 -25.14 12.24 27.65
C PRO A 713 -24.01 11.36 27.12
N ILE A 714 -24.11 10.04 27.37
CA ILE A 714 -23.25 9.02 26.76
C ILE A 714 -24.05 8.36 25.62
N VAL A 715 -23.48 8.33 24.42
CA VAL A 715 -24.04 7.64 23.26
C VAL A 715 -23.15 6.46 22.88
N PHE A 716 -23.77 5.30 22.66
CA PHE A 716 -23.07 4.09 22.25
C PHE A 716 -23.22 3.89 20.74
N THR A 717 -22.09 3.75 20.04
CA THR A 717 -21.99 3.50 18.61
C THR A 717 -21.38 2.11 18.36
N ASN A 718 -21.51 1.60 17.14
CA ASN A 718 -21.11 0.27 16.72
C ASN A 718 -20.35 0.29 15.38
N GLY A 719 -19.05 0.57 15.47
CA GLY A 719 -18.12 0.54 14.34
C GLY A 719 -17.66 1.92 13.89
N ASP A 720 -17.11 1.98 12.69
CA ASP A 720 -16.39 3.17 12.22
C ASP A 720 -17.36 4.20 11.59
N ASN A 721 -18.32 3.71 10.79
CA ASN A 721 -19.26 4.56 10.03
C ASN A 721 -20.28 5.32 10.88
N ASP A 722 -20.49 4.92 12.13
CA ASP A 722 -21.31 5.67 13.09
C ASP A 722 -20.46 6.46 14.09
N THR A 723 -19.31 5.93 14.53
CA THR A 723 -18.44 6.63 15.48
C THR A 723 -17.69 7.82 14.86
N PHE A 724 -17.02 7.62 13.72
CA PHE A 724 -16.11 8.63 13.17
C PHE A 724 -16.81 9.93 12.74
N PRO A 725 -18.02 9.91 12.14
CA PRO A 725 -18.75 11.15 11.85
C PRO A 725 -19.06 11.96 13.11
N LEU A 726 -19.39 11.28 14.22
CA LEU A 726 -19.67 11.91 15.50
C LEU A 726 -18.39 12.52 16.10
N TRP A 727 -17.30 11.76 16.15
CA TRP A 727 -16.00 12.28 16.60
C TRP A 727 -15.51 13.45 15.74
N TYR A 728 -15.69 13.40 14.42
CA TYR A 728 -15.38 14.54 13.56
C TYR A 728 -16.19 15.79 13.91
N CYS A 729 -17.50 15.67 14.11
CA CYS A 729 -18.34 16.81 14.48
C CYS A 729 -17.90 17.42 15.82
N GLN A 730 -17.53 16.59 16.80
CA GLN A 730 -17.07 17.06 18.11
C GLN A 730 -15.66 17.67 18.03
N GLU A 731 -14.71 16.93 17.47
CA GLU A 731 -13.30 17.28 17.54
C GLU A 731 -12.89 18.26 16.45
N THR A 732 -13.45 18.17 15.24
CA THR A 732 -13.12 19.11 14.16
C THR A 732 -14.00 20.35 14.21
N GLU A 733 -15.33 20.18 14.23
CA GLU A 733 -16.27 21.31 14.12
C GLU A 733 -16.75 21.88 15.47
N GLY A 734 -16.43 21.24 16.60
CA GLY A 734 -16.78 21.74 17.94
C GLY A 734 -18.25 21.57 18.32
N ILE A 735 -18.98 20.65 17.68
CA ILE A 735 -20.40 20.42 17.89
C ILE A 735 -20.61 19.44 19.05
N ARG A 736 -21.40 19.82 20.06
CA ARG A 736 -21.82 18.95 21.18
C ARG A 736 -20.65 18.23 21.87
N THR A 737 -19.61 18.98 22.21
CA THR A 737 -18.45 18.48 22.97
C THR A 737 -18.79 18.10 24.42
N ASP A 738 -20.02 18.36 24.87
CA ASP A 738 -20.58 17.93 26.16
C ASP A 738 -20.98 16.44 26.20
N ALA A 739 -21.21 15.81 25.04
CA ALA A 739 -21.59 14.40 24.94
C ALA A 739 -20.36 13.47 24.86
N ARG A 740 -20.47 12.25 25.39
CA ARG A 740 -19.43 11.22 25.24
C ARG A 740 -19.86 10.16 24.23
N VAL A 741 -19.06 9.99 23.17
CA VAL A 741 -19.29 8.97 22.13
C VAL A 741 -18.45 7.73 22.43
N CYS A 742 -19.10 6.60 22.65
CA CYS A 742 -18.49 5.34 23.05
C CYS A 742 -18.69 4.25 21.99
N ASN A 743 -17.61 3.82 21.34
CA ASN A 743 -17.63 2.74 20.37
C ASN A 743 -17.65 1.38 21.08
N LEU A 744 -18.74 0.64 20.94
CA LEU A 744 -18.95 -0.69 21.54
C LEU A 744 -17.92 -1.72 21.06
N SER A 745 -17.41 -1.58 19.84
CA SER A 745 -16.38 -2.49 19.31
C SER A 745 -15.03 -2.30 20.01
N TYR A 746 -14.77 -1.10 20.55
CA TYR A 746 -13.52 -0.80 21.26
C TYR A 746 -13.60 -1.06 22.76
N LEU A 747 -14.81 -1.11 23.36
CA LEU A 747 -15.01 -1.45 24.78
C LEU A 747 -14.41 -2.80 25.21
N GLN A 748 -14.14 -3.70 24.27
CA GLN A 748 -13.52 -4.99 24.57
C GLN A 748 -11.99 -4.92 24.65
N THR A 749 -11.40 -3.75 24.44
CA THR A 749 -9.95 -3.57 24.36
C THR A 749 -9.40 -2.86 25.59
N ASP A 750 -8.26 -3.32 26.08
CA ASP A 750 -7.64 -2.82 27.32
C ASP A 750 -7.24 -1.34 27.26
N TRP A 751 -7.07 -0.77 26.06
CA TRP A 751 -6.65 0.62 25.85
C TRP A 751 -7.82 1.62 25.82
N TYR A 752 -9.07 1.15 25.67
CA TYR A 752 -10.21 2.04 25.45
C TYR A 752 -10.94 2.46 26.73
N ILE A 753 -10.76 1.72 27.83
CA ILE A 753 -11.48 1.90 29.10
C ILE A 753 -10.64 2.67 30.12
#